data_AF-A0A915UMY0-F1
#
_entry.id   AF-A0A915UMY0-F1
#
_cell.length_a   1.000
_cell.length_b   1.000
_cell.length_c   1.000
_cell.angle_alpha   90.00
_cell.angle_beta   90.00
_cell.angle_gamma   90.00
#
_symmetry.space_group_name_H-M   'P 1'
#
loop_
_entity.id
_entity.type
_entity.pdbx_description
1 polymer ?
#
loop_
_entity_poly.entity_id
_entity_poly.type
_entity_poly.pdbx_seq_one_letter_code
_entity_poly.pdbx_strand_id
1 'polypeptide(L)'
;MKRVLFFLTLACSASSWAQLITNGGFEAGNLTGWATGGTNRVGVIAATGVTPNIAPYEGTYFAVLSTGPGSTGGALTSLDGYGGSNEDDLATLSTSFTVTTAPVSLSFAFAFLTSEQNWDPQYDDLFDVTLRREATPASTGFPLVRGSVLKPVTGNSPWSDFGPYDGVSYTFTSGGPITNTVVDDGRTAWTKVCVTVDLPGTYTLQFRVADQGDAFYDSALLVDAVEVPSTCALASSQLTSTSGAVTEWKGGSLQYTPVDSREPALADSPPVMAFVSSGNITGDNPGAQEQIFVHDGLSYQRLTSATSGSFSHPALTANGRFVAFASTANLTGQNADGNWEIFRVDRQTLATTQITNTSPPCENRAPSIAGDAAGDVIAFTTTCSLPGFANPDGNVELVAWDGASFAGTSTSGCQNYAPAVARQQSRYVAFISTCNLSGTNADGNPEVFRWDRQTNSFLQITNTADPVAQDVPSIASSGSAVLFASNGNFAGSNADGSYELFKWQSPATITQVSNEPNTVAYISGKLDDAGVWAVGERLDFTTFSFETRVFYMSSLGNGNPVFSATDPLLPTIAAGANIRRIALQSQSNLTGGNPDGNVEVFEVTTSGAYRRILCAQPDTAIPDNNVNGVTDTIASALTGTVADLDLWVQITHTRVSDLQVQLTSPAGTTVLLVDRPGLPGAGCNGKNVDAVLDDEATQPAETQCLNLPALSGYLVPNNPLSSFDGQNASGNWTLRVSDQAKKENGTLQRWCLAFQLN
;
A
#
# COMPACT_ATOMS: atom_id res chain seq x y z
N MET A 1 -26.63 48.42 35.70
CA MET A 1 -26.14 47.15 36.28
C MET A 1 -25.19 46.50 35.27
N LYS A 2 -23.87 46.56 35.51
CA LYS A 2 -22.87 45.83 34.70
C LYS A 2 -22.71 44.45 35.34
N ARG A 3 -23.10 43.38 34.64
CA ARG A 3 -22.74 42.01 35.01
C ARG A 3 -21.43 41.69 34.30
N VAL A 4 -20.36 41.61 35.08
CA VAL A 4 -19.05 41.12 34.66
C VAL A 4 -19.11 39.59 34.70
N LEU A 5 -18.97 38.95 33.54
CA LEU A 5 -18.88 37.50 33.43
C LEU A 5 -17.39 37.13 33.54
N PHE A 6 -17.01 36.48 34.65
CA PHE A 6 -15.68 35.91 34.81
C PHE A 6 -15.57 34.66 33.92
N PHE A 7 -14.77 34.73 32.86
CA PHE A 7 -14.29 33.53 32.18
C PHE A 7 -13.27 32.86 33.10
N LEU A 8 -13.68 31.76 33.73
CA LEU A 8 -12.77 30.83 34.36
C LEU A 8 -12.11 30.04 33.22
N THR A 9 -10.95 30.50 32.75
CA THR A 9 -10.08 29.68 31.90
C THR A 9 -9.62 28.49 32.72
N LEU A 10 -10.31 27.34 32.59
CA LEU A 10 -9.65 26.07 32.83
C LEU A 10 -8.55 25.99 31.77
N ALA A 11 -7.34 26.38 32.15
CA ALA A 11 -6.16 25.87 31.49
C ALA A 11 -6.21 24.36 31.70
N CYS A 12 -6.74 23.64 30.71
CA CYS A 12 -6.40 22.25 30.55
C CYS A 12 -4.89 22.27 30.34
N SER A 13 -4.13 21.97 31.38
CA SER A 13 -2.72 21.64 31.22
C SER A 13 -2.70 20.53 30.19
N ALA A 14 -2.21 20.82 28.98
CA ALA A 14 -1.74 19.78 28.09
C ALA A 14 -0.73 18.98 28.93
N SER A 15 -1.14 17.82 29.43
CA SER A 15 -0.21 16.86 29.98
C SER A 15 0.80 16.64 28.87
N SER A 16 2.08 16.91 29.16
CA SER A 16 3.18 16.81 28.21
C SER A 16 3.34 15.35 27.77
N TRP A 17 2.58 14.93 26.77
CA TRP A 17 2.86 13.74 25.97
C TRP A 17 4.15 13.92 25.14
N ALA A 18 4.64 15.17 25.06
CA ALA A 18 5.78 15.64 24.27
C ALA A 18 7.18 15.13 24.66
N GLN A 19 7.35 14.09 25.49
CA GLN A 19 8.69 13.53 25.64
C GLN A 19 8.74 12.08 26.11
N LEU A 20 7.96 11.20 25.46
CA LEU A 20 8.22 9.77 25.59
C LEU A 20 9.54 9.40 24.90
N ILE A 21 9.83 10.02 23.75
CA ILE A 21 11.06 9.86 22.97
C ILE A 21 11.79 11.20 22.94
N THR A 22 13.07 11.21 23.30
CA THR A 22 13.90 12.42 23.27
C THR A 22 14.50 12.60 21.88
N ASN A 23 14.35 13.79 21.29
CA ASN A 23 14.98 14.17 20.02
C ASN A 23 14.65 13.18 18.89
N GLY A 24 13.37 12.85 18.73
CA GLY A 24 12.90 11.87 17.75
C GLY A 24 12.84 12.37 16.30
N GLY A 25 12.72 13.69 16.09
CA GLY A 25 12.91 14.33 14.78
C GLY A 25 14.34 14.82 14.55
N PHE A 26 15.31 14.47 15.41
CA PHE A 26 16.74 14.81 15.26
C PHE A 26 17.13 16.29 15.09
N GLU A 27 16.18 17.23 15.25
CA GLU A 27 16.35 18.67 15.07
C GLU A 27 17.40 19.34 15.99
N ALA A 28 17.89 18.64 17.01
CA ALA A 28 19.05 19.07 17.77
C ALA A 28 20.38 18.95 16.99
N GLY A 29 20.35 18.37 15.78
CA GLY A 29 21.52 18.11 14.93
C GLY A 29 22.47 17.05 15.52
N ASN A 30 21.99 16.18 16.41
CA ASN A 30 22.78 15.16 17.10
C ASN A 30 21.91 13.97 17.55
N LEU A 31 22.53 12.94 18.15
CA LEU A 31 21.88 11.70 18.62
C LEU A 31 21.52 11.72 20.13
N THR A 32 21.25 12.88 20.73
CA THR A 32 20.87 12.95 22.15
C THR A 32 19.64 12.09 22.41
N GLY A 33 19.70 11.18 23.39
CA GLY A 33 18.60 10.25 23.71
C GLY A 33 18.61 8.94 22.91
N TRP A 34 19.62 8.74 22.07
CA TRP A 34 19.76 7.56 21.21
C TRP A 34 21.08 6.82 21.48
N ALA A 35 21.04 5.50 21.32
CA ALA A 35 22.20 4.62 21.41
C ALA A 35 22.53 4.02 20.03
N THR A 36 23.81 4.03 19.68
CA THR A 36 24.34 3.39 18.47
C THR A 36 24.98 2.04 18.81
N GLY A 37 25.04 1.12 17.85
CA GLY A 37 25.72 -0.17 17.99
C GLY A 37 26.17 -0.74 16.65
N GLY A 38 26.71 -1.97 16.67
CA GLY A 38 27.30 -2.60 15.48
C GLY A 38 28.58 -1.86 15.07
N THR A 39 28.68 -1.45 13.80
CA THR A 39 29.78 -0.62 13.27
C THR A 39 29.78 0.81 13.81
N ASN A 40 28.72 1.23 14.53
CA ASN A 40 28.50 2.60 15.01
C ASN A 40 28.52 3.67 13.91
N ARG A 41 28.27 3.29 12.66
CA ARG A 41 28.16 4.21 11.52
C ARG A 41 26.78 4.87 11.47
N VAL A 42 26.55 5.76 12.42
CA VAL A 42 25.30 6.51 12.54
C VAL A 42 25.59 8.01 12.68
N GLY A 43 24.90 8.84 11.90
CA GLY A 43 25.04 10.29 11.91
C GLY A 43 23.69 11.01 11.84
N VAL A 44 23.69 12.31 12.13
CA VAL A 44 22.53 13.20 11.90
C VAL A 44 22.96 14.28 10.92
N ILE A 45 22.20 14.44 9.84
CA ILE A 45 22.55 15.35 8.75
C ILE A 45 21.36 16.20 8.33
N ALA A 46 21.66 17.37 7.77
CA ALA A 46 20.68 18.15 7.01
C ALA A 46 20.68 17.71 5.54
N ALA A 47 19.74 18.26 4.75
CA ALA A 47 19.59 17.92 3.34
C ALA A 47 20.87 18.02 2.50
N THR A 48 21.77 18.94 2.86
CA THR A 48 23.03 19.20 2.17
C THR A 48 24.17 18.26 2.59
N GLY A 49 23.93 17.33 3.53
CA GLY A 49 24.90 16.35 3.99
C GLY A 49 25.09 15.17 3.03
N VAL A 50 24.31 15.12 1.96
CA VAL A 50 24.31 14.07 0.94
C VAL A 50 24.19 14.73 -0.44
N THR A 51 24.85 14.17 -1.45
CA THR A 51 24.81 14.65 -2.84
C THR A 51 24.28 13.55 -3.76
N PRO A 52 23.22 13.79 -4.56
CA PRO A 52 22.36 14.97 -4.54
C PRO A 52 21.60 15.10 -3.21
N ASN A 53 21.10 16.31 -2.92
CA ASN A 53 20.44 16.59 -1.64
C ASN A 53 19.19 15.70 -1.45
N ILE A 54 19.01 15.16 -0.25
CA ILE A 54 17.79 14.47 0.17
C ILE A 54 17.08 15.35 1.19
N ALA A 55 15.83 15.72 0.93
CA ALA A 55 15.04 16.45 1.91
C ALA A 55 14.69 15.56 3.12
N PRO A 56 14.83 16.06 4.37
CA PRO A 56 14.27 15.42 5.57
C PRO A 56 12.78 15.11 5.40
N TYR A 57 12.27 14.15 6.16
CA TYR A 57 10.83 13.89 6.17
C TYR A 57 10.09 15.06 6.82
N GLU A 58 10.62 15.56 7.92
CA GLU A 58 10.19 16.79 8.57
C GLU A 58 11.39 17.65 9.00
N GLY A 59 11.13 18.92 9.31
CA GLY A 59 12.17 19.78 9.89
C GLY A 59 13.39 19.99 8.99
N THR A 60 14.56 19.93 9.61
CA THR A 60 15.86 20.29 9.01
C THR A 60 16.84 19.12 8.99
N TYR A 61 16.73 18.19 9.95
CA TYR A 61 17.71 17.13 10.19
C TYR A 61 17.05 15.76 10.23
N PHE A 62 17.77 14.72 9.81
CA PHE A 62 17.37 13.33 9.95
C PHE A 62 18.58 12.46 10.33
N ALA A 63 18.33 11.29 10.91
CA ALA A 63 19.37 10.31 11.20
C ALA A 63 19.65 9.40 10.00
N VAL A 64 20.90 8.96 9.89
CA VAL A 64 21.38 8.04 8.86
C VAL A 64 22.16 6.93 9.53
N LEU A 65 21.73 5.70 9.34
CA LEU A 65 22.54 4.51 9.59
C LEU A 65 23.16 4.10 8.26
N SER A 66 24.45 3.76 8.26
CA SER A 66 25.17 3.37 7.05
C SER A 66 25.97 2.11 7.30
N THR A 67 26.02 1.22 6.30
CA THR A 67 26.99 0.12 6.25
C THR A 67 28.34 0.70 5.82
N GLY A 68 28.33 1.53 4.76
CA GLY A 68 29.44 2.35 4.26
C GLY A 68 30.63 1.54 3.74
N PRO A 69 31.70 2.17 3.23
CA PRO A 69 32.68 1.48 2.41
C PRO A 69 33.50 0.44 3.19
N GLY A 70 33.66 -0.74 2.57
CA GLY A 70 34.51 -1.86 2.99
C GLY A 70 33.96 -2.66 4.17
N SER A 71 34.29 -3.95 4.27
CA SER A 71 33.86 -4.80 5.40
C SER A 71 34.58 -4.43 6.70
N THR A 72 33.89 -3.70 7.58
CA THR A 72 34.39 -3.36 8.92
C THR A 72 33.92 -4.31 10.02
N GLY A 73 32.98 -5.21 9.70
CA GLY A 73 32.42 -6.24 10.55
C GLY A 73 31.48 -5.66 11.60
N GLY A 74 30.27 -6.20 11.72
CA GLY A 74 29.29 -5.77 12.72
C GLY A 74 28.39 -6.87 13.27
N ALA A 75 28.04 -7.88 12.46
CA ALA A 75 27.19 -8.98 12.90
C ALA A 75 27.99 -10.27 13.11
N LEU A 76 27.81 -10.93 14.26
CA LEU A 76 28.31 -12.30 14.49
C LEU A 76 27.42 -13.35 13.78
N THR A 77 26.27 -12.93 13.24
CA THR A 77 25.21 -13.74 12.62
C THR A 77 24.40 -12.89 11.65
N SER A 78 24.05 -13.44 10.48
CA SER A 78 23.13 -12.81 9.52
C SER A 78 21.80 -12.38 10.17
N LEU A 79 21.23 -11.25 9.70
CA LEU A 79 19.97 -10.70 10.19
C LEU A 79 18.75 -11.56 9.80
N ASP A 80 18.73 -12.10 8.59
CA ASP A 80 17.61 -12.89 8.06
C ASP A 80 17.85 -14.42 8.20
N GLY A 81 19.04 -14.80 8.64
CA GLY A 81 19.47 -16.18 8.83
C GLY A 81 19.94 -16.88 7.55
N TYR A 82 19.96 -16.18 6.42
CA TYR A 82 20.56 -16.59 5.15
C TYR A 82 21.90 -15.85 4.97
N GLY A 83 22.93 -16.49 4.40
CA GLY A 83 24.27 -15.92 4.41
C GLY A 83 24.92 -15.93 5.82
N GLY A 84 26.25 -15.99 5.90
CA GLY A 84 26.91 -16.30 7.17
C GLY A 84 28.43 -16.25 7.12
N SER A 85 29.00 -15.28 6.42
CA SER A 85 30.37 -14.86 6.66
C SER A 85 30.38 -13.66 7.63
N ASN A 86 31.53 -13.48 8.26
CA ASN A 86 31.92 -12.36 9.13
C ASN A 86 32.02 -11.01 8.38
N GLU A 87 31.22 -10.84 7.34
CA GLU A 87 31.31 -9.77 6.34
C GLU A 87 30.12 -8.80 6.42
N ASP A 88 29.13 -9.05 7.30
CA ASP A 88 27.98 -8.16 7.42
C ASP A 88 28.30 -6.87 8.22
N ASP A 89 28.28 -5.74 7.53
CA ASP A 89 28.41 -4.41 8.14
C ASP A 89 27.06 -3.97 8.71
N LEU A 90 26.80 -4.35 9.97
CA LEU A 90 25.58 -3.99 10.70
C LEU A 90 25.72 -2.65 11.43
N ALA A 91 24.89 -1.67 11.11
CA ALA A 91 24.71 -0.45 11.91
C ALA A 91 23.37 -0.48 12.64
N THR A 92 23.35 -0.03 13.90
CA THR A 92 22.11 0.02 14.70
C THR A 92 21.93 1.37 15.39
N LEU A 93 20.67 1.81 15.49
CA LEU A 93 20.23 3.00 16.20
C LEU A 93 19.02 2.63 17.07
N SER A 94 19.05 2.97 18.35
CA SER A 94 17.98 2.56 19.27
C SER A 94 17.67 3.61 20.34
N THR A 95 16.44 3.58 20.85
CA THR A 95 16.02 4.38 22.00
C THR A 95 15.04 3.59 22.85
N SER A 96 15.10 3.78 24.17
CA SER A 96 14.18 3.14 25.12
C SER A 96 13.26 4.17 25.74
N PHE A 97 11.99 3.80 25.89
CA PHE A 97 10.94 4.65 26.44
C PHE A 97 9.93 3.86 27.27
N THR A 98 9.19 4.55 28.15
CA THR A 98 8.28 3.88 29.12
C THR A 98 6.84 4.29 28.93
N VAL A 99 6.00 3.38 28.46
CA VAL A 99 4.55 3.54 28.36
C VAL A 99 3.92 3.32 29.74
N THR A 100 3.49 4.39 30.40
CA THR A 100 2.84 4.34 31.72
C THR A 100 1.33 4.12 31.63
N THR A 101 0.69 4.68 30.60
CA THR A 101 -0.73 4.52 30.28
C THR A 101 -0.82 4.09 28.83
N ALA A 102 -1.46 2.96 28.56
CA ALA A 102 -1.74 2.46 27.21
C ALA A 102 -3.24 2.63 26.90
N PRO A 103 -3.65 2.74 25.62
CA PRO A 103 -2.82 2.63 24.42
C PRO A 103 -1.96 3.87 24.14
N VAL A 104 -0.84 3.67 23.45
CA VAL A 104 0.03 4.75 22.91
C VAL A 104 0.33 4.46 21.46
N SER A 105 0.16 5.45 20.59
CA SER A 105 0.59 5.36 19.19
C SER A 105 2.07 5.75 19.08
N LEU A 106 2.82 4.99 18.29
CA LEU A 106 4.23 5.22 17.97
C LEU A 106 4.35 5.33 16.46
N SER A 107 4.95 6.40 15.95
CA SER A 107 5.26 6.52 14.53
C SER A 107 6.70 6.91 14.27
N PHE A 108 7.19 6.56 13.09
CA PHE A 108 8.48 6.97 12.55
C PHE A 108 8.43 6.99 11.03
N ALA A 109 9.28 7.80 10.41
CA ALA A 109 9.53 7.77 8.97
C ALA A 109 10.91 7.16 8.69
N PHE A 110 11.01 6.38 7.62
CA PHE A 110 12.29 5.82 7.18
C PHE A 110 12.41 5.78 5.66
N ALA A 111 13.63 5.71 5.13
CA ALA A 111 13.88 5.42 3.72
C ALA A 111 15.09 4.49 3.62
N PHE A 112 15.02 3.48 2.74
CA PHE A 112 16.10 2.52 2.54
C PHE A 112 16.87 2.86 1.25
N LEU A 113 18.19 2.78 1.32
CA LEU A 113 19.11 3.06 0.22
C LEU A 113 20.05 1.89 0.06
N THR A 114 20.40 1.59 -1.19
CA THR A 114 21.27 0.45 -1.52
C THR A 114 22.03 0.73 -2.82
N SER A 115 23.14 0.04 -3.00
CA SER A 115 23.86 -0.11 -4.26
C SER A 115 23.64 -1.47 -4.93
N GLU A 116 22.70 -2.28 -4.42
CA GLU A 116 22.71 -3.72 -4.62
C GLU A 116 21.52 -4.27 -5.42
N GLN A 117 20.61 -3.41 -5.88
CA GLN A 117 19.43 -3.82 -6.64
C GLN A 117 19.83 -4.61 -7.89
N ASN A 118 20.82 -4.16 -8.65
CA ASN A 118 21.14 -4.73 -9.97
C ASN A 118 22.26 -5.79 -9.97
N TRP A 119 22.62 -6.34 -8.81
CA TRP A 119 23.81 -7.18 -8.65
C TRP A 119 23.50 -8.65 -8.32
N ASP A 120 24.51 -9.41 -7.84
CA ASP A 120 24.42 -10.85 -7.62
C ASP A 120 23.21 -11.17 -6.71
N PRO A 121 22.31 -12.09 -7.09
CA PRO A 121 21.17 -12.49 -6.25
C PRO A 121 21.57 -13.22 -4.96
N GLN A 122 22.86 -13.50 -4.77
CA GLN A 122 23.36 -14.18 -3.58
C GLN A 122 23.47 -13.31 -2.34
N TYR A 123 23.66 -12.02 -2.54
CA TYR A 123 23.83 -11.03 -1.49
C TYR A 123 22.57 -10.17 -1.50
N ASP A 124 21.99 -9.94 -0.33
CA ASP A 124 20.81 -9.10 -0.19
C ASP A 124 21.03 -8.16 0.98
N ASP A 125 21.22 -6.88 0.72
CA ASP A 125 21.18 -5.84 1.73
C ASP A 125 19.86 -5.86 2.49
N LEU A 126 19.95 -5.70 3.82
CA LEU A 126 18.82 -5.88 4.74
C LEU A 126 18.62 -4.64 5.60
N PHE A 127 17.36 -4.39 5.95
CA PHE A 127 17.05 -3.48 7.05
C PHE A 127 15.88 -4.02 7.87
N ASP A 128 15.82 -3.60 9.13
CA ASP A 128 14.60 -3.74 9.90
C ASP A 128 14.43 -2.66 10.98
N VAL A 129 13.19 -2.59 11.46
CA VAL A 129 12.80 -1.82 12.63
C VAL A 129 12.03 -2.72 13.56
N THR A 130 12.53 -2.88 14.78
CA THR A 130 11.92 -3.74 15.79
C THR A 130 11.47 -2.96 17.02
N LEU A 131 10.40 -3.42 17.64
CA LEU A 131 9.92 -2.92 18.92
C LEU A 131 9.98 -4.03 19.95
N ARG A 132 10.82 -3.85 20.97
CA ARG A 132 11.01 -4.82 22.05
C ARG A 132 10.37 -4.30 23.32
N ARG A 133 9.57 -5.12 24.01
CA ARG A 133 9.17 -4.86 25.40
C ARG A 133 10.28 -5.39 26.33
N GLU A 134 10.86 -4.53 27.16
CA GLU A 134 12.05 -4.83 27.97
C GLU A 134 11.71 -5.52 29.29
N ALA A 135 12.30 -6.70 29.51
CA ALA A 135 12.55 -7.26 30.85
C ALA A 135 13.99 -7.74 31.06
N THR A 136 14.78 -8.01 29.99
CA THR A 136 16.20 -8.42 30.06
C THR A 136 16.98 -8.09 28.76
N PRO A 137 18.30 -7.80 28.80
CA PRO A 137 18.99 -7.08 27.71
C PRO A 137 19.47 -7.85 26.47
N ALA A 138 18.92 -9.01 26.07
CA ALA A 138 19.59 -9.87 25.07
C ALA A 138 18.69 -10.55 23.99
N SER A 139 17.82 -9.82 23.28
CA SER A 139 16.98 -10.45 22.22
C SER A 139 16.45 -9.48 21.15
N THR A 140 16.04 -10.01 19.99
CA THR A 140 15.31 -9.29 18.93
C THR A 140 13.89 -8.91 19.39
N GLY A 141 13.41 -7.74 18.96
CA GLY A 141 12.04 -7.27 19.22
C GLY A 141 11.07 -7.71 18.13
N PHE A 142 9.77 -7.43 18.32
CA PHE A 142 8.76 -7.64 17.29
C PHE A 142 9.10 -6.79 16.05
N PRO A 143 9.19 -7.36 14.84
CA PRO A 143 9.48 -6.60 13.62
C PRO A 143 8.28 -5.73 13.25
N LEU A 144 8.45 -4.41 13.31
CA LEU A 144 7.48 -3.44 12.83
C LEU A 144 7.50 -3.31 11.31
N VAL A 145 8.71 -3.37 10.75
CA VAL A 145 8.98 -3.44 9.31
C VAL A 145 10.35 -4.08 9.11
N ARG A 146 10.51 -4.86 8.06
CA ARG A 146 11.80 -5.42 7.62
C ARG A 146 11.71 -5.73 6.14
N GLY A 147 12.86 -5.72 5.46
CA GLY A 147 12.92 -6.09 4.06
C GLY A 147 14.34 -6.32 3.60
N SER A 148 14.44 -7.06 2.49
CA SER A 148 15.64 -7.15 1.66
C SER A 148 15.59 -6.10 0.56
N VAL A 149 16.71 -5.82 -0.07
CA VAL A 149 16.76 -5.06 -1.31
C VAL A 149 15.86 -5.68 -2.39
N LEU A 150 15.10 -4.85 -3.12
CA LEU A 150 14.39 -5.32 -4.32
C LEU A 150 15.37 -5.75 -5.41
N LYS A 151 15.31 -7.00 -5.83
CA LYS A 151 16.14 -7.55 -6.91
C LYS A 151 15.31 -7.77 -8.20
N PRO A 152 15.84 -7.49 -9.41
CA PRO A 152 15.18 -7.77 -10.70
C PRO A 152 14.90 -9.26 -10.95
N VAL A 153 15.64 -10.13 -10.28
CA VAL A 153 15.42 -11.58 -10.19
C VAL A 153 15.30 -11.93 -8.71
N THR A 154 14.51 -12.94 -8.34
CA THR A 154 14.26 -13.28 -6.92
C THR A 154 15.58 -13.42 -6.15
N GLY A 155 15.76 -12.57 -5.12
CA GLY A 155 16.87 -12.65 -4.17
C GLY A 155 16.81 -13.92 -3.32
N ASN A 156 17.84 -14.15 -2.53
CA ASN A 156 17.95 -15.33 -1.67
C ASN A 156 17.43 -15.12 -0.25
N SER A 157 17.26 -13.86 0.17
CA SER A 157 16.74 -13.52 1.48
C SER A 157 15.34 -14.12 1.69
N PRO A 158 15.05 -14.67 2.89
CA PRO A 158 13.70 -15.03 3.28
C PRO A 158 12.84 -13.81 3.63
N TRP A 159 13.40 -12.60 3.63
CA TRP A 159 12.65 -11.36 3.82
C TRP A 159 12.07 -10.89 2.49
N SER A 160 10.98 -10.14 2.54
CA SER A 160 10.36 -9.58 1.35
C SER A 160 11.22 -8.44 0.79
N ASP A 161 11.40 -8.44 -0.53
CA ASP A 161 11.98 -7.35 -1.29
C ASP A 161 11.29 -6.01 -1.02
N PHE A 162 12.11 -4.97 -0.82
CA PHE A 162 11.68 -3.62 -0.48
C PHE A 162 12.15 -2.63 -1.55
N GLY A 163 11.22 -1.84 -2.09
CA GLY A 163 11.52 -0.90 -3.17
C GLY A 163 10.29 -0.13 -3.67
N PRO A 164 10.27 0.33 -4.93
CA PRO A 164 11.42 0.45 -5.83
C PRO A 164 12.34 1.63 -5.45
N TYR A 165 13.53 1.64 -6.03
CA TYR A 165 14.53 2.70 -5.86
C TYR A 165 14.43 3.75 -6.98
N ASP A 166 14.85 4.98 -6.71
CA ASP A 166 14.77 6.09 -7.66
C ASP A 166 15.87 6.10 -8.74
N GLY A 167 16.86 5.18 -8.68
CA GLY A 167 17.93 5.07 -9.67
C GLY A 167 18.93 6.22 -9.60
N VAL A 168 18.98 6.96 -8.48
CA VAL A 168 19.87 8.11 -8.29
C VAL A 168 21.02 7.72 -7.36
N SER A 169 22.26 7.86 -7.83
CA SER A 169 23.44 7.64 -6.97
C SER A 169 23.58 8.76 -5.93
N TYR A 170 23.61 8.37 -4.65
CA TYR A 170 23.82 9.28 -3.52
C TYR A 170 25.17 9.06 -2.84
N THR A 171 25.86 10.15 -2.51
CA THR A 171 27.09 10.15 -1.74
C THR A 171 26.93 10.96 -0.47
N PHE A 172 27.15 10.33 0.68
CA PHE A 172 27.12 11.02 1.98
C PHE A 172 28.43 11.78 2.20
N THR A 173 28.33 13.11 2.24
CA THR A 173 29.48 14.04 2.27
C THR A 173 29.63 14.78 3.59
N SER A 174 28.63 14.73 4.48
CA SER A 174 28.71 15.27 5.83
C SER A 174 29.83 14.60 6.63
N GLY A 175 30.66 15.39 7.31
CA GLY A 175 31.71 14.83 8.18
C GLY A 175 31.13 14.01 9.33
N GLY A 176 31.70 12.84 9.58
CA GLY A 176 31.24 11.91 10.61
C GLY A 176 31.40 10.45 10.20
N PRO A 177 30.83 9.51 10.96
CA PRO A 177 31.04 8.07 10.75
C PRO A 177 30.33 7.52 9.51
N ILE A 178 29.47 8.31 8.85
CA ILE A 178 28.76 7.95 7.60
C ILE A 178 29.43 8.51 6.33
N THR A 179 30.54 9.25 6.47
CA THR A 179 31.21 9.92 5.34
C THR A 179 31.69 8.89 4.32
N ASN A 180 31.55 9.20 3.03
CA ASN A 180 31.95 8.35 1.89
C ASN A 180 31.10 7.09 1.67
N THR A 181 29.93 6.98 2.32
CA THR A 181 28.93 5.99 1.93
C THR A 181 28.40 6.35 0.55
N VAL A 182 28.43 5.42 -0.40
CA VAL A 182 27.93 5.61 -1.77
C VAL A 182 26.87 4.56 -2.07
N VAL A 183 25.65 5.03 -2.39
CA VAL A 183 24.48 4.20 -2.71
C VAL A 183 24.03 4.47 -4.15
N ASP A 184 24.36 3.59 -5.08
CA ASP A 184 24.31 3.85 -6.54
C ASP A 184 22.94 3.55 -7.18
N ASP A 185 22.21 2.54 -6.69
CA ASP A 185 20.87 2.21 -7.18
C ASP A 185 19.81 3.16 -6.59
N GLY A 186 20.17 3.84 -5.50
CA GLY A 186 19.46 4.99 -4.97
C GLY A 186 18.63 4.67 -3.75
N ARG A 187 17.48 5.33 -3.62
CA ARG A 187 16.66 5.27 -2.40
C ARG A 187 15.20 4.96 -2.69
N THR A 188 14.54 4.41 -1.68
CA THR A 188 13.07 4.39 -1.65
C THR A 188 12.51 5.77 -1.30
N ALA A 189 11.22 5.96 -1.56
CA ALA A 189 10.46 7.06 -0.96
C ALA A 189 10.46 6.94 0.58
N TRP A 190 10.25 8.06 1.26
CA TRP A 190 10.04 8.05 2.71
C TRP A 190 8.77 7.26 3.04
N THR A 191 8.91 6.34 3.99
CA THR A 191 7.86 5.46 4.49
C THR A 191 7.56 5.78 5.94
N LYS A 192 6.34 6.23 6.22
CA LYS A 192 5.86 6.41 7.60
C LYS A 192 5.22 5.11 8.08
N VAL A 193 5.62 4.66 9.26
CA VAL A 193 5.02 3.54 9.98
C VAL A 193 4.33 4.08 11.22
N CYS A 194 3.14 3.59 11.55
CA CYS A 194 2.49 3.88 12.83
C CYS A 194 1.88 2.62 13.43
N VAL A 195 2.26 2.33 14.67
CA VAL A 195 1.73 1.21 15.44
C VAL A 195 1.15 1.67 16.76
N THR A 196 0.20 0.92 17.31
CA THR A 196 -0.32 1.20 18.65
C THR A 196 0.13 0.12 19.61
N VAL A 197 0.75 0.56 20.70
CA VAL A 197 1.18 -0.27 21.82
C VAL A 197 0.07 -0.28 22.86
N ASP A 198 -0.50 -1.46 23.11
CA ASP A 198 -1.70 -1.62 23.93
C ASP A 198 -1.43 -2.05 25.38
N LEU A 199 -0.17 -2.36 25.72
CA LEU A 199 0.23 -2.74 27.07
C LEU A 199 1.22 -1.74 27.68
N PRO A 200 1.05 -1.33 28.95
CA PRO A 200 2.08 -0.59 29.68
C PRO A 200 3.39 -1.37 29.78
N GLY A 201 4.51 -0.67 29.80
CA GLY A 201 5.84 -1.27 29.92
C GLY A 201 6.96 -0.37 29.41
N THR A 202 8.21 -0.80 29.62
CA THR A 202 9.37 -0.22 28.95
C THR A 202 9.54 -0.90 27.60
N TYR A 203 9.76 -0.09 26.57
CA TYR A 203 9.97 -0.54 25.20
C TYR A 203 11.29 0.01 24.68
N THR A 204 11.92 -0.72 23.76
CA THR A 204 13.05 -0.27 22.96
C THR A 204 12.68 -0.35 21.50
N LEU A 205 12.74 0.78 20.82
CA LEU A 205 12.66 0.88 19.37
C LEU A 205 14.08 0.79 18.80
N GLN A 206 14.31 -0.11 17.85
CA GLN A 206 15.62 -0.33 17.25
C GLN A 206 15.51 -0.37 15.73
N PHE A 207 16.34 0.42 15.07
CA PHE A 207 16.56 0.45 13.62
C PHE A 207 17.88 -0.25 13.30
N ARG A 208 17.91 -1.03 12.23
CA ARG A 208 19.11 -1.71 11.76
C ARG A 208 19.19 -1.66 10.24
N VAL A 209 20.43 -1.54 9.74
CA VAL A 209 20.78 -1.77 8.34
C VAL A 209 22.00 -2.66 8.31
N ALA A 210 22.00 -3.65 7.41
CA ALA A 210 23.11 -4.56 7.19
C ALA A 210 23.38 -4.67 5.70
N ASP A 211 24.66 -4.64 5.37
CA ASP A 211 25.19 -5.10 4.09
C ASP A 211 25.47 -6.59 4.26
N GLN A 212 24.97 -7.43 3.35
CA GLN A 212 25.11 -8.87 3.45
C GLN A 212 26.21 -9.39 2.52
N GLY A 213 27.34 -9.80 3.09
CA GLY A 213 28.30 -10.66 2.40
C GLY A 213 29.15 -10.01 1.30
N ASP A 214 29.08 -8.68 1.10
CA ASP A 214 30.05 -7.98 0.26
C ASP A 214 30.76 -6.81 0.96
N ALA A 215 31.62 -6.12 0.22
CA ALA A 215 32.54 -5.10 0.76
C ALA A 215 32.53 -3.81 -0.06
N PHE A 216 31.69 -3.76 -1.09
CA PHE A 216 31.74 -2.79 -2.17
C PHE A 216 30.43 -2.04 -2.34
N TYR A 217 29.31 -2.69 -2.07
CA TYR A 217 27.98 -2.14 -2.28
C TYR A 217 27.39 -1.71 -0.95
N ASP A 218 27.43 -0.40 -0.70
CA ASP A 218 26.93 0.13 0.55
C ASP A 218 25.40 0.19 0.58
N SER A 219 24.86 0.19 1.80
CA SER A 219 23.47 0.41 2.12
C SER A 219 23.32 1.46 3.22
N ALA A 220 22.18 2.13 3.26
CA ALA A 220 21.86 3.10 4.29
C ALA A 220 20.36 3.10 4.64
N LEU A 221 20.07 3.44 5.88
CA LEU A 221 18.71 3.63 6.38
C LEU A 221 18.58 5.05 6.94
N LEU A 222 17.70 5.85 6.34
CA LEU A 222 17.34 7.16 6.87
C LEU A 222 16.21 6.99 7.87
N VAL A 223 16.25 7.76 8.95
CA VAL A 223 15.23 7.74 10.01
C VAL A 223 14.90 9.17 10.42
N ASP A 224 13.61 9.46 10.52
CA ASP A 224 13.10 10.77 10.91
C ASP A 224 11.70 10.65 11.57
N ALA A 225 11.17 11.75 12.10
CA ALA A 225 9.82 11.86 12.66
C ALA A 225 9.45 10.74 13.65
N VAL A 226 10.39 10.35 14.53
CA VAL A 226 10.12 9.34 15.57
C VAL A 226 9.31 10.00 16.70
N GLU A 227 8.01 9.78 16.69
CA GLU A 227 7.07 10.54 17.52
C GLU A 227 5.99 9.65 18.15
N VAL A 228 5.27 10.25 19.10
CA VAL A 228 4.13 9.63 19.80
C VAL A 228 2.89 10.46 19.49
N PRO A 229 2.23 10.22 18.34
CA PRO A 229 1.05 10.98 17.97
C PRO A 229 -0.13 10.61 18.88
N SER A 230 -1.16 11.46 18.90
CA SER A 230 -2.38 11.20 19.68
C SER A 230 -3.14 9.96 19.22
N THR A 231 -3.02 9.62 17.93
CA THR A 231 -3.55 8.41 17.31
C THR A 231 -2.66 8.04 16.12
N CYS A 232 -2.66 6.78 15.73
CA CYS A 232 -2.25 6.37 14.40
C CYS A 232 -3.33 6.74 13.38
N ALA A 233 -3.72 8.01 13.32
CA ALA A 233 -4.61 8.45 12.24
C ALA A 233 -3.84 8.40 10.91
N LEU A 234 -4.57 8.01 9.88
CA LEU A 234 -4.20 8.19 8.47
C LEU A 234 -3.73 9.63 8.25
N ALA A 235 -2.48 9.78 7.82
CA ALA A 235 -1.97 11.09 7.43
C ALA A 235 -2.74 11.49 6.17
N SER A 236 -3.64 12.45 6.36
CA SER A 236 -4.52 13.01 5.36
C SER A 236 -4.06 14.41 5.03
N SER A 237 -3.70 14.64 3.78
CA SER A 237 -3.39 15.97 3.28
C SER A 237 -4.44 16.38 2.27
N GLN A 238 -4.94 17.60 2.41
CA GLN A 238 -5.59 18.26 1.29
C GLN A 238 -4.48 18.70 0.35
N LEU A 239 -4.42 18.10 -0.84
CA LEU A 239 -3.39 18.41 -1.81
C LEU A 239 -3.72 19.75 -2.48
N THR A 240 -4.92 19.87 -3.02
CA THR A 240 -5.31 21.09 -3.73
C THR A 240 -6.10 22.02 -2.81
N SER A 241 -5.70 23.29 -2.80
CA SER A 241 -6.42 24.38 -2.14
C SER A 241 -6.67 25.47 -3.18
N THR A 242 -7.57 25.15 -4.09
CA THR A 242 -8.09 26.07 -5.08
C THR A 242 -9.22 26.91 -4.48
N SER A 243 -9.57 28.03 -5.10
CA SER A 243 -10.67 28.84 -4.58
C SER A 243 -11.32 29.65 -5.69
N GLY A 244 -12.62 29.92 -5.49
CA GLY A 244 -13.41 30.83 -6.32
C GLY A 244 -14.06 30.18 -7.54
N ALA A 245 -14.56 31.04 -8.43
CA ALA A 245 -15.21 30.66 -9.68
C ALA A 245 -15.00 31.76 -10.71
N VAL A 246 -14.95 31.39 -11.98
CA VAL A 246 -14.93 32.34 -13.09
C VAL A 246 -16.36 32.54 -13.60
N THR A 247 -16.80 33.79 -13.62
CA THR A 247 -18.05 34.20 -14.25
C THR A 247 -17.77 35.01 -15.50
N GLU A 248 -18.17 34.51 -16.66
CA GLU A 248 -17.97 35.20 -17.94
C GLU A 248 -19.24 35.19 -18.80
N TRP A 249 -19.36 36.16 -19.70
CA TRP A 249 -20.48 36.21 -20.64
C TRP A 249 -20.05 35.55 -21.96
N LYS A 250 -20.52 34.33 -22.20
CA LYS A 250 -20.23 33.55 -23.42
C LYS A 250 -21.52 33.12 -24.11
N GLY A 251 -21.56 33.23 -25.43
CA GLY A 251 -22.70 32.76 -26.24
C GLY A 251 -24.06 33.43 -25.97
N GLY A 252 -24.07 34.60 -25.30
CA GLY A 252 -25.32 35.30 -24.93
C GLY A 252 -25.87 34.94 -23.55
N SER A 253 -25.14 34.14 -22.76
CA SER A 253 -25.49 33.76 -21.39
C SER A 253 -24.34 34.01 -20.42
N LEU A 254 -24.67 34.16 -19.13
CA LEU A 254 -23.68 34.10 -18.05
C LEU A 254 -23.25 32.64 -17.85
N GLN A 255 -21.97 32.37 -18.02
CA GLN A 255 -21.34 31.10 -17.71
C GLN A 255 -20.65 31.23 -16.34
N TYR A 256 -20.95 30.31 -15.44
CA TYR A 256 -20.30 30.16 -14.13
C TYR A 256 -19.50 28.87 -14.15
N THR A 257 -18.20 28.96 -13.94
CA THR A 257 -17.29 27.82 -13.89
C THR A 257 -16.61 27.79 -12.52
N PRO A 258 -17.00 26.88 -11.62
CA PRO A 258 -16.30 26.69 -10.35
C PRO A 258 -14.86 26.26 -10.59
N VAL A 259 -13.95 26.67 -9.70
CA VAL A 259 -12.57 26.22 -9.73
C VAL A 259 -12.49 24.90 -8.95
N ASP A 260 -12.43 23.80 -9.69
CA ASP A 260 -12.44 22.44 -9.16
C ASP A 260 -11.18 21.66 -9.53
N SER A 261 -10.80 20.72 -8.67
CA SER A 261 -9.79 19.67 -8.89
C SER A 261 -10.42 18.30 -8.67
N ARG A 262 -10.44 17.45 -9.69
CA ARG A 262 -11.23 16.20 -9.74
C ARG A 262 -10.51 15.06 -10.47
N GLU A 263 -11.06 13.87 -10.33
CA GLU A 263 -10.64 12.62 -10.95
C GLU A 263 -9.15 12.31 -10.73
N PRO A 264 -8.69 12.19 -9.47
CA PRO A 264 -7.31 11.84 -9.22
C PRO A 264 -7.01 10.41 -9.70
N ALA A 265 -5.84 10.24 -10.29
CA ALA A 265 -5.24 8.97 -10.66
C ALA A 265 -3.86 8.88 -10.04
N LEU A 266 -3.47 7.67 -9.62
CA LEU A 266 -2.21 7.42 -8.93
C LEU A 266 -1.29 6.53 -9.77
N ALA A 267 0.00 6.88 -9.79
CA ALA A 267 1.08 5.96 -10.10
C ALA A 267 1.40 5.10 -8.87
N ASP A 268 2.08 3.97 -9.05
CA ASP A 268 2.48 3.11 -7.93
C ASP A 268 3.73 3.67 -7.25
N SER A 269 4.76 3.96 -8.04
CA SER A 269 6.00 4.59 -7.58
C SER A 269 6.78 5.20 -8.75
N PRO A 270 7.35 6.43 -8.63
CA PRO A 270 7.33 7.34 -7.48
C PRO A 270 5.94 7.90 -7.18
N PRO A 271 5.74 8.66 -6.08
CA PRO A 271 4.42 9.07 -5.63
C PRO A 271 3.76 10.17 -6.48
N VAL A 272 3.48 9.83 -7.72
CA VAL A 272 2.90 10.72 -8.71
C VAL A 272 1.39 10.56 -8.71
N MET A 273 0.70 11.70 -8.73
CA MET A 273 -0.73 11.80 -8.92
C MET A 273 -1.01 12.69 -10.13
N ALA A 274 -2.00 12.32 -10.94
CA ALA A 274 -2.54 13.14 -12.02
C ALA A 274 -4.00 13.45 -11.72
N PHE A 275 -4.46 14.65 -12.05
CA PHE A 275 -5.84 15.05 -11.83
C PHE A 275 -6.25 16.14 -12.82
N VAL A 276 -7.55 16.28 -13.06
CA VAL A 276 -8.10 17.38 -13.83
C VAL A 276 -8.27 18.56 -12.88
N SER A 277 -7.77 19.74 -13.24
CA SER A 277 -8.05 20.95 -12.46
C SER A 277 -8.25 22.17 -13.35
N SER A 278 -9.16 23.03 -12.92
CA SER A 278 -9.28 24.41 -13.41
C SER A 278 -8.54 25.41 -12.50
N GLY A 279 -7.93 24.94 -11.41
CA GLY A 279 -7.16 25.77 -10.50
C GLY A 279 -5.97 26.46 -11.14
N ASN A 280 -5.60 27.61 -10.57
CA ASN A 280 -4.34 28.29 -10.88
C ASN A 280 -3.18 27.77 -10.00
N ILE A 281 -3.06 26.45 -9.87
CA ILE A 281 -2.21 25.77 -8.87
C ILE A 281 -0.73 26.13 -9.05
N THR A 282 -0.26 26.18 -10.30
CA THR A 282 1.13 26.52 -10.68
C THR A 282 1.32 27.99 -11.02
N GLY A 283 0.29 28.83 -10.89
CA GLY A 283 0.32 30.26 -11.19
C GLY A 283 0.19 30.63 -12.69
N ASP A 284 0.17 29.65 -13.59
CA ASP A 284 0.12 29.83 -15.05
C ASP A 284 -1.21 29.43 -15.71
N ASN A 285 -2.28 29.22 -14.93
CA ASN A 285 -3.66 28.94 -15.38
C ASN A 285 -4.70 29.96 -14.84
N PRO A 286 -4.55 31.28 -15.10
CA PRO A 286 -5.40 32.31 -14.50
C PRO A 286 -6.84 32.35 -15.03
N GLY A 287 -7.15 31.66 -16.13
CA GLY A 287 -8.47 31.69 -16.78
C GLY A 287 -9.45 30.62 -16.29
N ALA A 288 -9.07 29.82 -15.30
CA ALA A 288 -9.81 28.66 -14.82
C ALA A 288 -10.26 27.67 -15.91
N GLN A 289 -9.43 27.50 -16.94
CA GLN A 289 -9.66 26.48 -17.95
C GLN A 289 -9.22 25.13 -17.37
N GLU A 290 -10.03 24.08 -17.55
CA GLU A 290 -9.63 22.72 -17.18
C GLU A 290 -8.34 22.33 -17.91
N GLN A 291 -7.42 21.70 -17.17
CA GLN A 291 -6.15 21.16 -17.64
C GLN A 291 -5.84 19.86 -16.90
N ILE A 292 -4.86 19.12 -17.39
CA ILE A 292 -4.23 18.04 -16.64
C ILE A 292 -3.09 18.62 -15.80
N PHE A 293 -3.14 18.34 -14.51
CA PHE A 293 -2.07 18.63 -13.56
C PHE A 293 -1.50 17.33 -13.00
N VAL A 294 -0.26 17.40 -12.53
CA VAL A 294 0.37 16.34 -11.74
C VAL A 294 1.00 16.91 -10.48
N HIS A 295 1.01 16.08 -9.43
CA HIS A 295 1.77 16.29 -8.20
C HIS A 295 2.72 15.11 -8.02
N ASP A 296 4.01 15.35 -7.80
CA ASP A 296 5.04 14.31 -7.68
C ASP A 296 5.43 13.98 -6.23
N GLY A 297 4.63 14.45 -5.27
CA GLY A 297 4.93 14.37 -3.83
C GLY A 297 5.66 15.59 -3.29
N LEU A 298 6.26 16.43 -4.15
CA LEU A 298 7.00 17.63 -3.75
C LEU A 298 6.46 18.90 -4.42
N SER A 299 6.03 18.79 -5.67
CA SER A 299 5.70 19.93 -6.51
C SER A 299 4.57 19.65 -7.50
N TYR A 300 3.90 20.72 -7.90
CA TYR A 300 2.88 20.69 -8.94
C TYR A 300 3.47 21.02 -10.31
N GLN A 301 2.98 20.34 -11.34
CA GLN A 301 3.26 20.64 -12.73
C GLN A 301 1.96 20.59 -13.55
N ARG A 302 1.75 21.61 -14.37
CA ARG A 302 0.69 21.62 -15.38
C ARG A 302 1.19 20.92 -16.66
N LEU A 303 0.46 19.92 -17.13
CA LEU A 303 0.84 19.13 -18.31
C LEU A 303 0.22 19.61 -19.62
N THR A 304 -0.92 20.30 -19.57
CA THR A 304 -1.62 20.79 -20.76
C THR A 304 -1.80 22.31 -20.75
N SER A 305 -1.91 22.89 -21.95
CA SER A 305 -2.14 24.31 -22.15
C SER A 305 -3.27 24.53 -23.18
N ALA A 306 -4.48 24.15 -22.80
CA ALA A 306 -5.68 24.39 -23.60
C ALA A 306 -6.27 25.78 -23.36
N THR A 307 -6.92 26.34 -24.39
CA THR A 307 -7.70 27.59 -24.30
C THR A 307 -9.21 27.35 -24.18
N SER A 308 -9.66 26.12 -24.46
CA SER A 308 -11.04 25.65 -24.36
C SER A 308 -11.06 24.12 -24.41
N GLY A 309 -12.21 23.52 -24.10
CA GLY A 309 -12.42 22.08 -24.09
C GLY A 309 -12.61 21.55 -22.67
N SER A 310 -13.00 20.28 -22.58
CA SER A 310 -13.19 19.55 -21.33
C SER A 310 -12.18 18.43 -21.22
N PHE A 311 -11.85 18.04 -19.99
CA PHE A 311 -10.89 16.99 -19.68
C PHE A 311 -11.53 15.96 -18.77
N SER A 312 -11.18 14.68 -18.96
CA SER A 312 -11.64 13.63 -18.05
C SER A 312 -10.75 12.41 -18.09
N HIS A 313 -10.88 11.58 -17.05
CA HIS A 313 -10.28 10.27 -16.88
C HIS A 313 -8.77 10.28 -17.11
N PRO A 314 -8.00 11.10 -16.37
CA PRO A 314 -6.56 10.93 -16.37
C PRO A 314 -6.21 9.53 -15.85
N ALA A 315 -5.23 8.89 -16.47
CA ALA A 315 -4.71 7.58 -16.07
C ALA A 315 -3.18 7.61 -16.17
N LEU A 316 -2.51 6.95 -15.22
CA LEU A 316 -1.05 6.95 -15.07
C LEU A 316 -0.45 5.56 -15.23
N THR A 317 0.74 5.53 -15.81
CA THR A 317 1.63 4.36 -15.78
C THR A 317 2.17 4.12 -14.37
N ALA A 318 2.70 2.91 -14.10
CA ALA A 318 3.19 2.53 -12.76
C ALA A 318 4.30 3.48 -12.27
N ASN A 319 5.23 3.83 -13.18
CA ASN A 319 6.29 4.82 -12.94
C ASN A 319 5.83 6.28 -12.99
N GLY A 320 4.54 6.50 -13.24
CA GLY A 320 3.93 7.81 -13.39
C GLY A 320 4.43 8.62 -14.58
N ARG A 321 5.21 8.08 -15.52
CA ARG A 321 5.78 8.83 -16.66
C ARG A 321 4.72 9.27 -17.66
N PHE A 322 3.83 8.38 -18.08
CA PHE A 322 2.86 8.70 -19.11
C PHE A 322 1.49 8.94 -18.49
N VAL A 323 0.84 10.03 -18.93
CA VAL A 323 -0.53 10.39 -18.54
C VAL A 323 -1.44 10.28 -19.74
N ALA A 324 -2.36 9.32 -19.75
CA ALA A 324 -3.43 9.24 -20.74
C ALA A 324 -4.68 9.95 -20.23
N PHE A 325 -5.45 10.60 -21.10
CA PHE A 325 -6.71 11.26 -20.73
C PHE A 325 -7.59 11.46 -21.96
N ALA A 326 -8.90 11.64 -21.74
CA ALA A 326 -9.85 12.03 -22.78
C ALA A 326 -10.09 13.54 -22.75
N SER A 327 -10.12 14.18 -23.91
CA SER A 327 -10.40 15.62 -24.00
C SER A 327 -11.08 16.03 -25.31
N THR A 328 -11.86 17.11 -25.24
CA THR A 328 -12.39 17.83 -26.42
C THR A 328 -11.49 19.02 -26.84
N ALA A 329 -10.37 19.24 -26.14
CA ALA A 329 -9.47 20.34 -26.40
C ALA A 329 -8.61 20.10 -27.66
N ASN A 330 -8.32 21.18 -28.38
CA ASN A 330 -7.43 21.14 -29.54
C ASN A 330 -5.94 21.25 -29.16
N LEU A 331 -5.42 20.26 -28.42
CA LEU A 331 -4.07 20.31 -27.85
C LEU A 331 -2.94 20.23 -28.88
N THR A 332 -3.17 19.52 -29.98
CA THR A 332 -2.14 19.28 -31.03
C THR A 332 -2.42 20.04 -32.33
N GLY A 333 -3.54 20.76 -32.40
CA GLY A 333 -4.05 21.37 -33.63
C GLY A 333 -4.93 20.45 -34.47
N GLN A 334 -5.07 19.15 -34.11
CA GLN A 334 -5.82 18.16 -34.88
C GLN A 334 -7.28 17.96 -34.42
N ASN A 335 -7.66 18.40 -33.22
CA ASN A 335 -9.04 18.27 -32.71
C ASN A 335 -9.79 19.61 -32.80
N ALA A 336 -9.95 20.13 -34.02
CA ALA A 336 -10.62 21.42 -34.24
C ALA A 336 -12.15 21.33 -34.16
N ASP A 337 -12.71 20.14 -34.35
CA ASP A 337 -14.16 19.89 -34.28
C ASP A 337 -14.66 19.67 -32.83
N GLY A 338 -13.76 19.34 -31.89
CA GLY A 338 -14.05 19.33 -30.47
C GLY A 338 -14.84 18.10 -29.99
N ASN A 339 -14.78 16.98 -30.71
CA ASN A 339 -15.25 15.70 -30.19
C ASN A 339 -14.26 15.12 -29.15
N TRP A 340 -14.68 14.06 -28.45
CA TRP A 340 -13.85 13.41 -27.43
C TRP A 340 -12.76 12.56 -28.08
N GLU A 341 -11.51 12.92 -27.81
CA GLU A 341 -10.31 12.25 -28.29
C GLU A 341 -9.42 11.79 -27.12
N ILE A 342 -8.66 10.71 -27.34
CA ILE A 342 -7.68 10.19 -26.40
C ILE A 342 -6.33 10.86 -26.66
N PHE A 343 -5.72 11.36 -25.59
CA PHE A 343 -4.39 11.96 -25.60
C PHE A 343 -3.47 11.23 -24.62
N ARG A 344 -2.17 11.34 -24.87
CA ARG A 344 -1.10 10.92 -23.95
C ARG A 344 -0.06 12.04 -23.82
N VAL A 345 0.32 12.38 -22.59
CA VAL A 345 1.47 13.24 -22.31
C VAL A 345 2.61 12.40 -21.75
N ASP A 346 3.83 12.57 -22.28
CA ASP A 346 5.05 12.06 -21.67
C ASP A 346 5.60 13.12 -20.70
N ARG A 347 5.58 12.86 -19.39
CA ARG A 347 6.05 13.83 -18.39
C ARG A 347 7.54 14.14 -18.46
N GLN A 348 8.34 13.26 -19.06
CA GLN A 348 9.77 13.48 -19.21
C GLN A 348 10.08 14.53 -20.28
N THR A 349 9.37 14.47 -21.40
CA THR A 349 9.59 15.34 -22.57
C THR A 349 8.54 16.45 -22.70
N LEU A 350 7.45 16.36 -21.94
CA LEU A 350 6.22 17.14 -22.05
C LEU A 350 5.56 17.07 -23.43
N ALA A 351 5.90 16.06 -24.22
CA ALA A 351 5.29 15.84 -25.52
C ALA A 351 3.85 15.35 -25.37
N THR A 352 2.90 16.06 -25.98
CA THR A 352 1.51 15.64 -26.09
C THR A 352 1.28 14.91 -27.41
N THR A 353 0.77 13.69 -27.35
CA THR A 353 0.37 12.87 -28.50
C THR A 353 -1.14 12.73 -28.52
N GLN A 354 -1.78 13.06 -29.63
CA GLN A 354 -3.18 12.74 -29.87
C GLN A 354 -3.26 11.33 -30.47
N ILE A 355 -3.88 10.41 -29.74
CA ILE A 355 -3.94 8.98 -30.07
C ILE A 355 -5.06 8.69 -31.07
N THR A 356 -6.23 9.30 -30.83
CA THR A 356 -7.38 9.19 -31.72
C THR A 356 -7.62 10.51 -32.45
N ASN A 357 -7.99 10.43 -33.72
CA ASN A 357 -8.34 11.58 -34.54
C ASN A 357 -9.53 11.17 -35.40
N THR A 358 -10.71 11.48 -34.89
CA THR A 358 -12.00 11.04 -35.39
C THR A 358 -12.88 12.26 -35.67
N SER A 359 -14.18 12.08 -35.92
CA SER A 359 -15.06 13.21 -36.21
C SER A 359 -16.44 12.99 -35.61
N PRO A 360 -17.16 14.06 -35.21
CA PRO A 360 -18.51 13.96 -34.68
C PRO A 360 -19.44 13.16 -35.61
N PRO A 361 -20.41 12.41 -35.05
CA PRO A 361 -20.86 12.43 -33.65
C PRO A 361 -20.13 11.43 -32.74
N CYS A 362 -19.04 10.80 -33.20
CA CYS A 362 -18.43 9.70 -32.45
C CYS A 362 -17.54 10.19 -31.29
N GLU A 363 -17.35 9.34 -30.28
CA GLU A 363 -16.67 9.67 -29.02
C GLU A 363 -15.66 8.60 -28.64
N ASN A 364 -14.51 9.02 -28.09
CA ASN A 364 -13.50 8.16 -27.47
C ASN A 364 -13.34 8.53 -25.99
N ARG A 365 -13.59 7.61 -25.07
CA ARG A 365 -13.71 7.91 -23.63
C ARG A 365 -13.04 6.87 -22.72
N ALA A 366 -12.86 7.27 -21.47
CA ALA A 366 -12.39 6.43 -20.35
C ALA A 366 -11.09 5.67 -20.67
N PRO A 367 -9.99 6.36 -21.01
CA PRO A 367 -8.71 5.71 -21.20
C PRO A 367 -8.18 5.13 -19.88
N SER A 368 -7.57 3.97 -19.99
CA SER A 368 -6.76 3.30 -18.99
C SER A 368 -5.42 2.96 -19.66
N ILE A 369 -4.30 3.19 -18.99
CA ILE A 369 -2.96 3.00 -19.55
C ILE A 369 -2.14 2.03 -18.69
N ALA A 370 -1.37 1.16 -19.34
CA ALA A 370 -0.48 0.19 -18.72
C ALA A 370 0.88 0.12 -19.42
N GLY A 371 1.92 -0.18 -18.65
CA GLY A 371 3.32 -0.26 -19.08
C GLY A 371 4.11 1.00 -18.71
N ASP A 372 5.44 0.95 -18.79
CA ASP A 372 6.33 2.08 -18.43
C ASP A 372 7.18 2.59 -19.62
N ALA A 373 6.92 2.11 -20.84
CA ALA A 373 7.71 2.31 -22.06
C ALA A 373 6.96 3.06 -23.18
N ALA A 374 7.67 3.63 -24.15
CA ALA A 374 7.04 4.52 -25.15
C ALA A 374 5.99 3.85 -26.09
N GLY A 375 5.95 2.51 -26.16
CA GLY A 375 5.06 1.69 -26.99
C GLY A 375 3.89 1.05 -26.23
N ASP A 376 3.47 1.69 -25.13
CA ASP A 376 2.51 1.15 -24.17
C ASP A 376 1.06 1.14 -24.61
N VAL A 377 0.27 0.41 -23.84
CA VAL A 377 -1.11 0.06 -24.15
C VAL A 377 -2.07 1.03 -23.50
N ILE A 378 -2.90 1.68 -24.31
CA ILE A 378 -4.03 2.49 -23.84
C ILE A 378 -5.32 1.79 -24.23
N ALA A 379 -6.04 1.25 -23.24
CA ALA A 379 -7.38 0.71 -23.42
C ALA A 379 -8.42 1.82 -23.21
N PHE A 380 -9.43 1.92 -24.06
CA PHE A 380 -10.47 2.94 -23.99
C PHE A 380 -11.75 2.43 -24.66
N THR A 381 -12.82 3.19 -24.52
CA THR A 381 -14.09 2.93 -25.22
C THR A 381 -14.23 3.85 -26.43
N THR A 382 -14.76 3.33 -27.54
CA THR A 382 -14.99 4.12 -28.75
C THR A 382 -16.32 3.78 -29.42
N THR A 383 -16.99 4.79 -29.96
CA THR A 383 -18.09 4.62 -30.93
C THR A 383 -17.63 4.87 -32.37
N CYS A 384 -16.32 5.07 -32.57
CA CYS A 384 -15.73 5.43 -33.85
C CYS A 384 -15.11 4.21 -34.54
N SER A 385 -15.06 4.26 -35.87
CA SER A 385 -14.04 3.52 -36.62
C SER A 385 -12.69 4.21 -36.44
N LEU A 386 -11.63 3.42 -36.25
CA LEU A 386 -10.25 3.89 -36.06
C LEU A 386 -9.36 3.34 -37.19
N PRO A 387 -8.15 3.89 -37.40
CA PRO A 387 -7.24 3.37 -38.41
C PRO A 387 -6.97 1.86 -38.24
N GLY A 388 -7.47 1.05 -39.17
CA GLY A 388 -7.32 -0.41 -39.12
C GLY A 388 -8.32 -1.15 -38.22
N PHE A 389 -9.27 -0.45 -37.60
CA PHE A 389 -10.30 -1.02 -36.72
C PHE A 389 -11.69 -0.50 -37.13
N ALA A 390 -12.57 -1.38 -37.61
CA ALA A 390 -13.87 -1.01 -38.15
C ALA A 390 -14.98 -1.12 -37.08
N ASN A 391 -15.72 -0.05 -36.90
CA ASN A 391 -16.94 0.02 -36.08
C ASN A 391 -18.00 0.80 -36.89
N PRO A 392 -18.70 0.14 -37.83
CA PRO A 392 -19.61 0.80 -38.76
C PRO A 392 -21.00 1.09 -38.17
N ASP A 393 -21.41 0.39 -37.11
CA ASP A 393 -22.70 0.55 -36.44
C ASP A 393 -22.64 1.53 -35.27
N GLY A 394 -21.45 1.89 -34.80
CA GLY A 394 -21.23 2.96 -33.84
C GLY A 394 -21.68 2.62 -32.42
N ASN A 395 -21.81 1.33 -32.11
CA ASN A 395 -21.95 0.85 -30.74
C ASN A 395 -20.65 1.09 -29.95
N VAL A 396 -20.72 0.98 -28.62
CA VAL A 396 -19.55 1.21 -27.77
C VAL A 396 -18.66 -0.04 -27.79
N GLU A 397 -17.49 0.09 -28.41
CA GLU A 397 -16.46 -0.94 -28.49
C GLU A 397 -15.34 -0.69 -27.47
N LEU A 398 -14.80 -1.77 -26.92
CA LEU A 398 -13.54 -1.76 -26.19
C LEU A 398 -12.39 -1.81 -27.19
N VAL A 399 -11.46 -0.87 -27.12
CA VAL A 399 -10.26 -0.85 -27.97
C VAL A 399 -9.02 -0.63 -27.13
N ALA A 400 -7.92 -1.28 -27.49
CA ALA A 400 -6.58 -1.02 -27.00
C ALA A 400 -5.66 -0.58 -28.13
N TRP A 401 -4.97 0.54 -27.93
CA TRP A 401 -3.88 1.01 -28.79
C TRP A 401 -2.53 0.54 -28.24
N ASP A 402 -1.65 -0.02 -29.07
CA ASP A 402 -0.37 -0.63 -28.65
C ASP A 402 0.89 0.18 -29.06
N GLY A 403 0.73 1.47 -29.31
CA GLY A 403 1.80 2.29 -29.89
C GLY A 403 1.72 2.42 -31.41
N ALA A 404 1.05 1.49 -32.11
CA ALA A 404 1.02 1.46 -33.58
C ALA A 404 -0.35 1.13 -34.18
N SER A 405 -1.11 0.25 -33.54
CA SER A 405 -2.35 -0.33 -34.07
C SER A 405 -3.44 -0.37 -33.01
N PHE A 406 -4.68 -0.51 -33.48
CA PHE A 406 -5.87 -0.65 -32.63
C PHE A 406 -6.41 -2.08 -32.74
N ALA A 407 -6.66 -2.71 -31.61
CA ALA A 407 -7.31 -4.02 -31.51
C ALA A 407 -8.34 -3.99 -30.38
N GLY A 408 -9.38 -4.80 -30.47
CA GLY A 408 -10.48 -4.71 -29.52
C GLY A 408 -11.64 -5.65 -29.81
N THR A 409 -12.77 -5.37 -29.19
CA THR A 409 -14.04 -6.05 -29.47
C THR A 409 -14.57 -5.64 -30.86
N SER A 410 -15.31 -6.53 -31.51
CA SER A 410 -16.01 -6.24 -32.77
C SER A 410 -17.39 -6.87 -32.65
N THR A 411 -18.33 -6.09 -32.17
CA THR A 411 -19.65 -6.52 -31.71
C THR A 411 -20.74 -5.73 -32.42
N SER A 412 -22.00 -6.07 -32.18
CA SER A 412 -23.13 -5.32 -32.74
C SER A 412 -24.32 -5.35 -31.80
N GLY A 413 -24.97 -4.21 -31.59
CA GLY A 413 -26.20 -4.12 -30.79
C GLY A 413 -26.03 -4.40 -29.29
N CYS A 414 -24.79 -4.36 -28.78
CA CYS A 414 -24.45 -4.50 -27.36
C CYS A 414 -23.39 -3.45 -26.98
N GLN A 415 -23.05 -3.38 -25.69
CA GLN A 415 -22.21 -2.31 -25.14
C GLN A 415 -21.03 -2.89 -24.35
N ASN A 416 -19.88 -2.21 -24.47
CA ASN A 416 -18.67 -2.48 -23.70
C ASN A 416 -18.27 -1.19 -22.96
N TYR A 417 -17.94 -1.26 -21.67
CA TYR A 417 -17.59 -0.06 -20.90
C TYR A 417 -16.66 -0.33 -19.72
N ALA A 418 -16.13 0.76 -19.14
CA ALA A 418 -15.21 0.77 -18.00
C ALA A 418 -13.96 -0.11 -18.17
N PRO A 419 -13.08 0.16 -19.17
CA PRO A 419 -11.85 -0.61 -19.33
C PRO A 419 -10.84 -0.32 -18.22
N ALA A 420 -10.19 -1.37 -17.74
CA ALA A 420 -9.04 -1.30 -16.85
C ALA A 420 -7.95 -2.22 -17.39
N VAL A 421 -6.79 -1.67 -17.78
CA VAL A 421 -5.68 -2.46 -18.30
C VAL A 421 -4.72 -2.87 -17.18
N ALA A 422 -4.34 -4.14 -17.16
CA ALA A 422 -3.39 -4.70 -16.21
C ALA A 422 -1.96 -4.26 -16.56
N ARG A 423 -1.18 -3.83 -15.55
CA ARG A 423 0.14 -3.22 -15.79
C ARG A 423 1.22 -4.22 -16.22
N GLN A 424 1.20 -5.46 -15.72
CA GLN A 424 2.20 -6.48 -16.06
C GLN A 424 2.05 -6.90 -17.52
N GLN A 425 3.08 -6.59 -18.32
CA GLN A 425 3.15 -6.86 -19.77
C GLN A 425 2.01 -6.23 -20.57
N SER A 426 1.19 -5.36 -19.97
CA SER A 426 -0.01 -4.78 -20.57
C SER A 426 -0.93 -5.83 -21.22
N ARG A 427 -0.95 -7.05 -20.66
CA ARG A 427 -1.52 -8.24 -21.32
C ARG A 427 -3.04 -8.31 -21.21
N TYR A 428 -3.58 -7.99 -20.04
CA TYR A 428 -5.00 -8.18 -19.76
C TYR A 428 -5.77 -6.86 -19.68
N VAL A 429 -7.03 -6.88 -20.07
CA VAL A 429 -7.97 -5.76 -19.88
C VAL A 429 -9.22 -6.31 -19.21
N ALA A 430 -9.56 -5.81 -18.02
CA ALA A 430 -10.88 -6.03 -17.42
C ALA A 430 -11.86 -4.97 -17.91
N PHE A 431 -13.11 -5.34 -18.12
CA PHE A 431 -14.16 -4.44 -18.59
C PHE A 431 -15.54 -5.07 -18.37
N ILE A 432 -16.59 -4.29 -18.56
CA ILE A 432 -17.97 -4.78 -18.52
C ILE A 432 -18.49 -4.89 -19.95
N SER A 433 -19.22 -5.96 -20.24
CA SER A 433 -19.85 -6.16 -21.53
C SER A 433 -21.24 -6.79 -21.40
N THR A 434 -22.18 -6.31 -22.21
CA THR A 434 -23.46 -6.98 -22.47
C THR A 434 -23.39 -7.91 -23.69
N CYS A 435 -22.21 -8.02 -24.31
CA CYS A 435 -22.01 -8.80 -25.52
C CYS A 435 -21.73 -10.27 -25.20
N ASN A 436 -22.08 -11.15 -26.15
CA ASN A 436 -21.80 -12.57 -26.06
C ASN A 436 -20.38 -12.95 -26.52
N LEU A 437 -19.35 -12.35 -25.92
CA LEU A 437 -17.95 -12.42 -26.39
C LEU A 437 -17.33 -13.83 -26.31
N SER A 438 -17.70 -14.61 -25.30
CA SER A 438 -17.23 -15.98 -25.07
C SER A 438 -18.22 -17.06 -25.49
N GLY A 439 -19.40 -16.68 -26.01
CA GLY A 439 -20.50 -17.59 -26.34
C GLY A 439 -21.40 -17.98 -25.16
N THR A 440 -21.12 -17.49 -23.95
CA THR A 440 -21.83 -17.84 -22.71
C THR A 440 -22.72 -16.73 -22.12
N ASN A 441 -22.72 -15.52 -22.67
CA ASN A 441 -23.56 -14.39 -22.25
C ASN A 441 -24.71 -14.17 -23.26
N ALA A 442 -25.62 -15.14 -23.37
CA ALA A 442 -26.68 -15.11 -24.37
C ALA A 442 -27.91 -14.27 -23.95
N ASP A 443 -28.06 -14.01 -22.66
CA ASP A 443 -29.13 -13.16 -22.12
C ASP A 443 -28.82 -11.65 -22.27
N GLY A 444 -27.54 -11.29 -22.44
CA GLY A 444 -27.11 -9.91 -22.64
C GLY A 444 -27.05 -9.10 -21.34
N ASN A 445 -27.00 -9.78 -20.19
CA ASN A 445 -26.76 -9.12 -18.92
C ASN A 445 -25.37 -8.47 -18.91
N PRO A 446 -25.18 -7.35 -18.16
CA PRO A 446 -23.86 -6.80 -17.94
C PRO A 446 -23.00 -7.79 -17.16
N GLU A 447 -21.89 -8.23 -17.75
CA GLU A 447 -20.97 -9.15 -17.12
C GLU A 447 -19.55 -8.58 -17.11
N VAL A 448 -18.78 -8.94 -16.10
CA VAL A 448 -17.35 -8.64 -16.02
C VAL A 448 -16.60 -9.61 -16.93
N PHE A 449 -15.77 -9.07 -17.81
CA PHE A 449 -14.90 -9.83 -18.70
C PHE A 449 -13.43 -9.47 -18.47
N ARG A 450 -12.54 -10.41 -18.78
CA ARG A 450 -11.10 -10.18 -18.94
C ARG A 450 -10.67 -10.59 -20.34
N TRP A 451 -10.20 -9.63 -21.13
CA TRP A 451 -9.60 -9.84 -22.43
C TRP A 451 -8.10 -10.12 -22.28
N ASP A 452 -7.63 -11.26 -22.79
CA ASP A 452 -6.21 -11.57 -22.97
C ASP A 452 -5.77 -11.08 -24.36
N ARG A 453 -5.04 -9.97 -24.41
CA ARG A 453 -4.59 -9.36 -25.66
C ARG A 453 -3.56 -10.20 -26.41
N GLN A 454 -2.84 -11.08 -25.72
CA GLN A 454 -1.82 -11.92 -26.33
C GLN A 454 -2.44 -13.08 -27.11
N THR A 455 -3.47 -13.71 -26.55
CA THR A 455 -4.18 -14.83 -27.19
C THR A 455 -5.44 -14.40 -27.94
N ASN A 456 -5.84 -13.14 -27.78
CA ASN A 456 -7.10 -12.58 -28.22
C ASN A 456 -8.33 -13.38 -27.74
N SER A 457 -8.30 -13.81 -26.48
CA SER A 457 -9.38 -14.58 -25.86
C SER A 457 -10.10 -13.78 -24.78
N PHE A 458 -11.39 -14.05 -24.60
CA PHE A 458 -12.23 -13.40 -23.60
C PHE A 458 -12.65 -14.41 -22.53
N LEU A 459 -12.31 -14.10 -21.28
CA LEU A 459 -12.82 -14.80 -20.11
C LEU A 459 -14.01 -14.05 -19.54
N GLN A 460 -15.19 -14.66 -19.55
CA GLN A 460 -16.34 -14.17 -18.83
C GLN A 460 -16.16 -14.52 -17.33
N ILE A 461 -15.98 -13.50 -16.49
CA ILE A 461 -15.74 -13.66 -15.04
C ILE A 461 -17.06 -13.91 -14.31
N THR A 462 -18.08 -13.08 -14.58
CA THR A 462 -19.41 -13.23 -14.00
C THR A 462 -20.38 -13.81 -15.03
N ASN A 463 -21.32 -14.63 -14.58
CA ASN A 463 -22.37 -15.18 -15.43
C ASN A 463 -23.66 -15.29 -14.61
N THR A 464 -24.58 -14.36 -14.84
CA THR A 464 -25.73 -14.10 -13.98
C THR A 464 -27.02 -14.27 -14.75
N ALA A 465 -28.02 -14.90 -14.09
CA ALA A 465 -29.29 -15.23 -14.72
C ALA A 465 -30.33 -14.11 -14.60
N ASP A 466 -30.26 -13.31 -13.52
CA ASP A 466 -31.12 -12.15 -13.29
C ASP A 466 -30.35 -10.87 -13.64
N PRO A 467 -31.01 -9.76 -14.01
CA PRO A 467 -30.35 -8.49 -14.28
C PRO A 467 -29.66 -7.97 -13.01
N VAL A 468 -28.36 -8.20 -12.91
CA VAL A 468 -27.51 -7.63 -11.87
C VAL A 468 -26.77 -6.43 -12.43
N ALA A 469 -26.46 -5.50 -11.54
CA ALA A 469 -25.48 -4.47 -11.83
C ALA A 469 -24.07 -5.05 -11.66
N GLN A 470 -23.21 -4.75 -12.63
CA GLN A 470 -21.76 -4.88 -12.54
C GLN A 470 -21.20 -3.51 -12.85
N ASP A 471 -20.31 -2.99 -12.02
CA ASP A 471 -19.68 -1.70 -12.25
C ASP A 471 -18.20 -1.68 -11.80
N VAL A 472 -17.48 -0.66 -12.28
CA VAL A 472 -16.14 -0.24 -11.83
C VAL A 472 -15.09 -1.36 -11.73
N PRO A 473 -14.89 -2.20 -12.77
CA PRO A 473 -13.85 -3.21 -12.73
C PRO A 473 -12.48 -2.56 -12.55
N SER A 474 -11.69 -3.12 -11.64
CA SER A 474 -10.31 -2.71 -11.36
C SER A 474 -9.44 -3.96 -11.29
N ILE A 475 -8.35 -3.98 -12.03
CA ILE A 475 -7.55 -5.18 -12.28
C ILE A 475 -6.17 -5.04 -11.64
N ALA A 476 -5.69 -6.11 -11.01
CA ALA A 476 -4.33 -6.17 -10.47
C ALA A 476 -3.30 -6.17 -11.60
N SER A 477 -2.05 -5.79 -11.30
CA SER A 477 -0.96 -5.72 -12.29
C SER A 477 -0.81 -7.00 -13.11
N SER A 478 -0.88 -8.17 -12.46
CA SER A 478 -0.76 -9.48 -13.09
C SER A 478 -1.96 -9.89 -13.95
N GLY A 479 -3.08 -9.20 -13.79
CA GLY A 479 -4.39 -9.58 -14.30
C GLY A 479 -4.99 -10.82 -13.65
N SER A 480 -4.39 -11.35 -12.57
CA SER A 480 -4.91 -12.53 -11.86
C SER A 480 -6.05 -12.22 -10.89
N ALA A 481 -6.32 -10.94 -10.62
CA ALA A 481 -7.43 -10.50 -9.78
C ALA A 481 -8.16 -9.31 -10.39
N VAL A 482 -9.49 -9.29 -10.24
CA VAL A 482 -10.37 -8.18 -10.66
C VAL A 482 -11.34 -7.88 -9.53
N LEU A 483 -11.32 -6.65 -9.03
CA LEU A 483 -12.34 -6.09 -8.15
C LEU A 483 -13.47 -5.50 -8.98
N PHE A 484 -14.71 -5.64 -8.54
CA PHE A 484 -15.87 -5.01 -9.16
C PHE A 484 -16.98 -4.79 -8.12
N ALA A 485 -17.86 -3.82 -8.36
CA ALA A 485 -19.05 -3.62 -7.55
C ALA A 485 -20.24 -4.37 -8.18
N SER A 486 -21.05 -5.04 -7.37
CA SER A 486 -22.22 -5.78 -7.85
C SER A 486 -23.31 -5.92 -6.80
N ASN A 487 -24.55 -6.10 -7.25
CA ASN A 487 -25.66 -6.58 -6.41
C ASN A 487 -25.97 -8.08 -6.65
N GLY A 488 -25.08 -8.78 -7.35
CA GLY A 488 -25.24 -10.20 -7.65
C GLY A 488 -25.01 -11.11 -6.44
N ASN A 489 -25.80 -12.17 -6.35
CA ASN A 489 -25.66 -13.18 -5.30
C ASN A 489 -24.72 -14.32 -5.73
N PHE A 490 -23.42 -14.07 -5.71
CA PHE A 490 -22.41 -15.07 -6.06
C PHE A 490 -22.23 -16.10 -4.93
N ALA A 491 -22.38 -17.39 -5.25
CA ALA A 491 -22.23 -18.49 -4.30
C ALA A 491 -23.09 -18.39 -3.01
N GLY A 492 -24.18 -17.62 -3.02
CA GLY A 492 -25.06 -17.43 -1.86
C GLY A 492 -24.58 -16.40 -0.84
N SER A 493 -23.53 -15.64 -1.14
CA SER A 493 -22.90 -14.69 -0.21
C SER A 493 -23.67 -13.38 -0.03
N ASN A 494 -24.40 -12.91 -1.05
CA ASN A 494 -25.14 -11.64 -1.05
C ASN A 494 -26.65 -11.88 -1.26
N ALA A 495 -27.31 -12.43 -0.24
CA ALA A 495 -28.71 -12.85 -0.34
C ALA A 495 -29.72 -11.68 -0.29
N ASP A 496 -29.32 -10.53 0.25
CA ASP A 496 -30.18 -9.34 0.34
C ASP A 496 -30.05 -8.41 -0.87
N GLY A 497 -29.05 -8.64 -1.74
CA GLY A 497 -28.89 -7.93 -3.00
C GLY A 497 -28.44 -6.48 -2.83
N SER A 498 -27.75 -6.18 -1.74
CA SER A 498 -27.04 -4.90 -1.57
C SER A 498 -25.93 -4.76 -2.61
N TYR A 499 -25.52 -3.53 -2.91
CA TYR A 499 -24.38 -3.29 -3.79
C TYR A 499 -23.08 -3.45 -3.00
N GLU A 500 -22.31 -4.47 -3.32
CA GLU A 500 -21.11 -4.87 -2.59
C GLU A 500 -19.91 -4.97 -3.52
N LEU A 501 -18.73 -4.89 -2.93
CA LEU A 501 -17.48 -5.20 -3.60
C LEU A 501 -17.26 -6.71 -3.64
N PHE A 502 -16.90 -7.19 -4.82
CA PHE A 502 -16.50 -8.56 -5.07
C PHE A 502 -15.12 -8.58 -5.71
N LYS A 503 -14.38 -9.65 -5.43
CA LYS A 503 -13.09 -9.94 -6.08
C LYS A 503 -13.16 -11.26 -6.78
N TRP A 504 -12.86 -11.25 -8.06
CA TRP A 504 -12.49 -12.44 -8.80
C TRP A 504 -10.99 -12.67 -8.69
N GLN A 505 -10.59 -13.93 -8.49
CA GLN A 505 -9.21 -14.38 -8.50
C GLN A 505 -9.07 -15.64 -9.37
N SER A 506 -8.07 -15.62 -10.25
CA SER A 506 -7.71 -16.75 -11.11
C SER A 506 -7.39 -18.01 -10.28
N PRO A 507 -7.87 -19.22 -10.66
CA PRO A 507 -8.51 -19.51 -11.94
C PRO A 507 -10.01 -19.17 -12.06
N ALA A 508 -10.81 -19.13 -10.98
CA ALA A 508 -12.24 -18.84 -11.09
C ALA A 508 -12.97 -18.54 -9.76
N THR A 509 -12.29 -18.05 -8.73
CA THR A 509 -12.92 -17.83 -7.42
C THR A 509 -13.48 -16.41 -7.35
N ILE A 510 -14.78 -16.26 -7.12
CA ILE A 510 -15.39 -14.97 -6.75
C ILE A 510 -15.63 -14.99 -5.25
N THR A 511 -15.08 -14.01 -4.55
CA THR A 511 -15.24 -13.80 -3.12
C THR A 511 -15.90 -12.44 -2.89
N GLN A 512 -16.94 -12.40 -2.07
CA GLN A 512 -17.49 -11.15 -1.57
C GLN A 512 -16.49 -10.52 -0.60
N VAL A 513 -16.25 -9.22 -0.75
CA VAL A 513 -15.24 -8.47 0.00
C VAL A 513 -15.91 -7.60 1.04
N SER A 514 -17.03 -6.97 0.67
CA SER A 514 -17.84 -6.15 1.57
C SER A 514 -19.20 -6.77 1.86
N ASN A 515 -19.73 -6.56 3.06
CA ASN A 515 -21.03 -7.10 3.46
C ASN A 515 -21.81 -6.12 4.34
N GLU A 516 -22.57 -5.24 3.71
CA GLU A 516 -23.40 -4.24 4.34
C GLU A 516 -24.90 -4.57 4.19
N PRO A 517 -25.77 -4.03 5.05
CA PRO A 517 -27.21 -4.21 4.85
C PRO A 517 -27.69 -3.49 3.58
N ASN A 518 -28.83 -3.93 3.04
CA ASN A 518 -29.52 -3.31 1.88
C ASN A 518 -29.84 -1.79 1.95
N THR A 519 -29.56 -1.12 3.07
CA THR A 519 -29.61 0.33 3.21
C THR A 519 -28.29 1.02 2.88
N VAL A 520 -27.30 0.27 2.42
CA VAL A 520 -25.95 0.73 2.11
C VAL A 520 -25.54 0.16 0.75
N ALA A 521 -24.69 0.90 0.04
CA ALA A 521 -24.14 0.48 -1.24
C ALA A 521 -22.66 0.87 -1.35
N TYR A 522 -21.86 -0.01 -1.95
CA TYR A 522 -20.58 0.37 -2.53
C TYR A 522 -20.78 0.83 -3.97
N ILE A 523 -20.45 2.09 -4.24
CA ILE A 523 -20.70 2.76 -5.53
C ILE A 523 -19.43 2.98 -6.35
N SER A 524 -18.26 2.75 -5.75
CA SER A 524 -16.96 2.79 -6.42
C SER A 524 -16.01 1.82 -5.74
N GLY A 525 -15.05 1.30 -6.51
CA GLY A 525 -14.00 0.41 -6.04
C GLY A 525 -12.74 0.54 -6.89
N LYS A 526 -11.58 0.46 -6.25
CA LYS A 526 -10.27 0.33 -6.91
C LYS A 526 -9.43 -0.69 -6.18
N LEU A 527 -8.74 -1.53 -6.95
CA LEU A 527 -7.82 -2.56 -6.49
C LEU A 527 -6.39 -2.06 -6.65
N ASP A 528 -5.54 -2.41 -5.70
CA ASP A 528 -4.11 -2.17 -5.82
C ASP A 528 -3.45 -3.13 -6.82
N ASP A 529 -2.23 -2.80 -7.23
CA ASP A 529 -1.50 -3.54 -8.24
C ASP A 529 -1.12 -4.97 -7.80
N ALA A 530 -0.98 -5.20 -6.49
CA ALA A 530 -0.75 -6.51 -5.92
C ALA A 530 -2.02 -7.39 -5.94
N GLY A 531 -3.21 -6.79 -6.05
CA GLY A 531 -4.48 -7.48 -5.94
C GLY A 531 -4.84 -7.91 -4.52
N VAL A 532 -4.19 -7.30 -3.52
CA VAL A 532 -4.29 -7.66 -2.11
C VAL A 532 -5.12 -6.65 -1.35
N TRP A 533 -5.26 -5.41 -1.84
CA TRP A 533 -6.03 -4.36 -1.18
C TRP A 533 -6.95 -3.63 -2.12
N ALA A 534 -8.08 -3.21 -1.57
CA ALA A 534 -9.00 -2.35 -2.29
C ALA A 534 -9.35 -1.12 -1.47
N VAL A 535 -9.72 -0.07 -2.18
CA VAL A 535 -10.48 1.04 -1.61
C VAL A 535 -11.88 1.03 -2.21
N GLY A 536 -12.87 1.24 -1.36
CA GLY A 536 -14.28 1.32 -1.73
C GLY A 536 -14.91 2.62 -1.25
N GLU A 537 -15.90 3.09 -1.99
CA GLU A 537 -16.76 4.19 -1.57
C GLU A 537 -18.11 3.65 -1.12
N ARG A 538 -18.36 3.76 0.18
CA ARG A 538 -19.59 3.33 0.85
C ARG A 538 -20.57 4.51 0.90
N LEU A 539 -21.78 4.30 0.41
CA LEU A 539 -22.92 5.22 0.53
C LEU A 539 -23.97 4.63 1.46
N ASP A 540 -24.30 5.34 2.52
CA ASP A 540 -25.42 5.00 3.39
C ASP A 540 -26.68 5.77 2.98
N PHE A 541 -27.72 5.06 2.54
CA PHE A 541 -28.96 5.69 2.06
C PHE A 541 -29.82 6.28 3.19
N THR A 542 -29.56 5.93 4.45
CA THR A 542 -30.34 6.42 5.60
C THR A 542 -29.85 7.79 6.07
N THR A 543 -28.53 8.00 6.06
CA THR A 543 -27.87 9.23 6.47
C THR A 543 -27.44 10.09 5.28
N PHE A 544 -27.42 9.51 4.08
CA PHE A 544 -26.85 10.12 2.88
C PHE A 544 -25.38 10.52 3.08
N SER A 545 -24.62 9.67 3.78
CA SER A 545 -23.19 9.86 4.05
C SER A 545 -22.34 8.96 3.17
N PHE A 546 -21.21 9.49 2.73
CA PHE A 546 -20.20 8.80 1.95
C PHE A 546 -19.00 8.49 2.84
N GLU A 547 -18.43 7.30 2.70
CA GLU A 547 -17.22 6.91 3.42
C GLU A 547 -16.25 6.21 2.48
N THR A 548 -14.99 6.63 2.53
CA THR A 548 -13.89 5.88 1.91
C THR A 548 -13.47 4.80 2.88
N ARG A 549 -13.47 3.55 2.42
CA ARG A 549 -13.06 2.39 3.23
C ARG A 549 -12.00 1.58 2.54
N VAL A 550 -11.10 1.01 3.31
CA VAL A 550 -10.00 0.17 2.83
C VAL A 550 -10.20 -1.27 3.23
N PHE A 551 -10.03 -2.16 2.27
CA PHE A 551 -10.23 -3.59 2.42
C PHE A 551 -8.92 -4.32 2.24
N TYR A 552 -8.71 -5.31 3.10
CA TYR A 552 -7.74 -6.35 2.86
C TYR A 552 -8.45 -7.54 2.23
N MET A 553 -7.99 -7.96 1.05
CA MET A 553 -8.79 -8.77 0.13
C MET A 553 -8.80 -10.27 0.46
N SER A 554 -8.26 -10.68 1.60
CA SER A 554 -8.36 -12.04 2.15
C SER A 554 -9.55 -12.20 3.12
N SER A 555 -10.10 -11.11 3.66
CA SER A 555 -11.18 -11.16 4.66
C SER A 555 -12.49 -10.53 4.17
N LEU A 556 -13.61 -11.17 4.52
CA LEU A 556 -14.96 -10.61 4.35
C LEU A 556 -15.23 -9.61 5.48
N GLY A 557 -15.59 -8.37 5.16
CA GLY A 557 -15.91 -7.39 6.20
C GLY A 557 -16.31 -6.02 5.69
N ASN A 558 -16.57 -5.07 6.59
CA ASN A 558 -17.09 -3.75 6.21
C ASN A 558 -15.98 -2.76 5.80
N GLY A 559 -14.73 -3.20 5.72
CA GLY A 559 -13.57 -2.35 5.44
C GLY A 559 -13.27 -1.36 6.57
N ASN A 560 -12.01 -0.96 6.68
CA ASN A 560 -11.58 0.04 7.66
C ASN A 560 -11.91 1.45 7.16
N PRO A 561 -12.68 2.25 7.90
CA PRO A 561 -13.02 3.60 7.48
C PRO A 561 -11.78 4.50 7.48
N VAL A 562 -11.60 5.21 6.37
CA VAL A 562 -10.50 6.16 6.13
C VAL A 562 -10.99 7.61 6.25
N PHE A 563 -12.14 7.90 5.62
CA PHE A 563 -12.79 9.20 5.65
C PHE A 563 -14.31 9.05 5.65
N SER A 564 -14.99 10.06 6.18
CA SER A 564 -16.43 10.22 6.07
C SER A 564 -16.76 11.65 5.60
N ALA A 565 -17.72 11.77 4.68
CA ALA A 565 -18.12 13.03 4.05
C ALA A 565 -19.63 13.05 3.76
N THR A 566 -20.13 14.22 3.38
CA THR A 566 -21.53 14.40 2.93
C THR A 566 -21.68 14.38 1.41
N ASP A 567 -20.58 14.20 0.68
CA ASP A 567 -20.50 14.19 -0.79
C ASP A 567 -19.60 13.05 -1.29
N PRO A 568 -19.73 12.66 -2.59
CA PRO A 568 -18.95 11.56 -3.14
C PRO A 568 -17.44 11.79 -3.11
N LEU A 569 -16.72 10.73 -2.77
CA LEU A 569 -15.27 10.75 -2.58
C LEU A 569 -14.47 10.26 -3.79
N LEU A 570 -15.05 9.38 -4.63
CA LEU A 570 -14.41 8.76 -5.81
C LEU A 570 -12.94 8.35 -5.56
N PRO A 571 -12.68 7.43 -4.63
CA PRO A 571 -11.32 7.09 -4.25
C PRO A 571 -10.61 6.26 -5.33
N THR A 572 -9.31 6.47 -5.45
CA THR A 572 -8.37 5.60 -6.14
C THR A 572 -7.26 5.18 -5.20
N ILE A 573 -6.69 4.00 -5.43
CA ILE A 573 -5.61 3.44 -4.60
C ILE A 573 -4.43 3.07 -5.49
N ALA A 574 -3.24 3.35 -5.00
CA ALA A 574 -2.02 2.76 -5.50
C ALA A 574 -1.23 2.18 -4.32
N ALA A 575 -0.61 1.03 -4.56
CA ALA A 575 0.35 0.46 -3.64
C ALA A 575 1.75 0.91 -4.10
N GLY A 576 2.40 1.78 -3.31
CA GLY A 576 3.86 1.70 -3.27
C GLY A 576 4.23 0.39 -2.57
N ALA A 577 5.43 -0.16 -2.78
CA ALA A 577 5.75 -1.48 -2.21
C ALA A 577 5.58 -1.55 -0.68
N ASN A 578 5.51 -0.39 0.02
CA ASN A 578 5.47 -0.30 1.48
C ASN A 578 4.46 0.70 2.07
N ILE A 579 3.81 1.54 1.25
CA ILE A 579 2.78 2.50 1.66
C ILE A 579 1.65 2.44 0.66
N ARG A 580 0.40 2.44 1.15
CA ARG A 580 -0.73 2.68 0.26
C ARG A 580 -1.04 4.14 0.21
N ARG A 581 -1.22 4.63 -1.00
CA ARG A 581 -1.71 5.97 -1.25
C ARG A 581 -3.12 5.84 -1.77
N ILE A 582 -4.01 6.56 -1.13
CA ILE A 582 -5.39 6.70 -1.57
C ILE A 582 -5.54 8.15 -1.96
N ALA A 583 -6.00 8.40 -3.17
CA ALA A 583 -6.37 9.73 -3.59
C ALA A 583 -7.88 9.77 -3.75
N LEU A 584 -8.49 10.85 -3.29
CA LEU A 584 -9.93 11.04 -3.38
C LEU A 584 -10.21 12.50 -3.69
N GLN A 585 -11.42 12.78 -4.17
CA GLN A 585 -11.91 14.14 -4.37
C GLN A 585 -13.03 14.43 -3.38
N SER A 586 -13.22 15.67 -2.93
CA SER A 586 -14.37 16.01 -2.08
C SER A 586 -14.65 17.51 -2.07
N GLN A 587 -15.92 17.87 -1.90
CA GLN A 587 -16.38 19.23 -1.59
C GLN A 587 -16.40 19.51 -0.08
N SER A 588 -16.32 18.47 0.75
CA SER A 588 -16.32 18.61 2.19
C SER A 588 -15.04 19.24 2.71
N ASN A 589 -15.15 19.94 3.84
CA ASN A 589 -14.02 20.51 4.55
C ASN A 589 -13.30 19.47 5.43
N LEU A 590 -12.80 18.39 4.83
CA LEU A 590 -12.32 17.19 5.53
C LEU A 590 -11.15 17.48 6.50
N THR A 591 -10.26 18.39 6.13
CA THR A 591 -9.05 18.74 6.91
C THR A 591 -9.05 20.19 7.43
N GLY A 592 -10.14 20.93 7.22
CA GLY A 592 -10.24 22.35 7.58
C GLY A 592 -9.76 23.34 6.51
N GLY A 593 -9.22 22.86 5.39
CA GLY A 593 -8.67 23.66 4.29
C GLY A 593 -9.60 23.95 3.09
N ASN A 594 -10.84 23.44 3.09
CA ASN A 594 -11.83 23.66 2.02
C ASN A 594 -13.13 24.31 2.56
N PRO A 595 -13.09 25.59 2.98
CA PRO A 595 -14.28 26.28 3.50
C PRO A 595 -15.26 26.76 2.41
N ASP A 596 -14.85 26.84 1.15
CA ASP A 596 -15.66 27.32 0.02
C ASP A 596 -16.40 26.21 -0.74
N GLY A 597 -16.05 24.94 -0.51
CA GLY A 597 -16.85 23.79 -0.92
C GLY A 597 -16.76 23.47 -2.42
N ASN A 598 -15.70 23.93 -3.07
CA ASN A 598 -15.31 23.44 -4.39
C ASN A 598 -14.73 22.02 -4.29
N VAL A 599 -14.66 21.30 -5.41
CA VAL A 599 -14.08 19.95 -5.40
C VAL A 599 -12.57 20.07 -5.26
N GLU A 600 -12.00 19.43 -4.24
CA GLU A 600 -10.56 19.37 -4.00
C GLU A 600 -10.06 17.93 -3.95
N VAL A 601 -8.78 17.73 -4.26
CA VAL A 601 -8.11 16.43 -4.18
C VAL A 601 -7.41 16.30 -2.84
N PHE A 602 -7.59 15.15 -2.21
CA PHE A 602 -6.97 14.76 -0.95
C PHE A 602 -6.15 13.50 -1.17
N GLU A 603 -5.04 13.39 -0.45
CA GLU A 603 -4.23 12.18 -0.40
C GLU A 603 -4.20 11.63 1.02
N VAL A 604 -4.29 10.32 1.09
CA VAL A 604 -4.21 9.54 2.31
C VAL A 604 -3.07 8.57 2.16
N THR A 605 -2.11 8.65 3.06
CA THR A 605 -1.10 7.61 3.19
C THR A 605 -1.53 6.68 4.31
N THR A 606 -1.78 5.44 3.95
CA THR A 606 -2.02 4.38 4.92
C THR A 606 -0.71 3.60 4.99
N SER A 607 -0.03 3.67 6.13
CA SER A 607 1.00 2.68 6.43
C SER A 607 0.31 1.33 6.45
N GLY A 608 0.80 0.33 5.71
CA GLY A 608 0.16 -1.00 5.62
C GLY A 608 0.12 -1.81 6.92
N ALA A 609 0.16 -1.16 8.07
CA ALA A 609 0.22 -1.77 9.37
C ALA A 609 -0.34 -0.83 10.44
N TYR A 610 -1.64 -0.52 10.42
CA TYR A 610 -2.31 -0.12 11.68
C TYR A 610 -2.40 -1.34 12.58
N ARG A 611 -1.26 -1.69 13.18
CA ARG A 611 -1.12 -2.88 14.01
C ARG A 611 -1.28 -2.49 15.47
N ARG A 612 -2.25 -3.11 16.13
CA ARG A 612 -2.38 -3.13 17.59
C ARG A 612 -1.49 -4.24 18.10
N ILE A 613 -0.40 -3.90 18.77
CA ILE A 613 0.62 -4.88 19.17
C ILE A 613 0.44 -5.24 20.64
N LEU A 614 0.29 -6.54 20.89
CA LEU A 614 0.29 -7.14 22.22
C LEU A 614 1.44 -8.15 22.32
N CYS A 615 2.35 -7.96 23.28
CA CYS A 615 3.52 -8.82 23.44
C CYS A 615 3.62 -9.41 24.85
N ALA A 616 4.06 -10.66 24.90
CA ALA A 616 4.47 -11.34 26.13
C ALA A 616 5.90 -11.88 26.03
N GLN A 617 6.57 -11.91 27.18
CA GLN A 617 7.92 -12.45 27.36
C GLN A 617 7.88 -13.46 28.51
N PRO A 618 7.37 -14.68 28.27
CA PRO A 618 7.30 -15.70 29.30
C PRO A 618 8.66 -16.26 29.72
N ASP A 619 9.68 -16.24 28.84
CA ASP A 619 11.01 -16.86 29.09
C ASP A 619 10.93 -18.24 29.78
N THR A 620 9.98 -19.06 29.36
CA THR A 620 9.61 -20.30 30.06
C THR A 620 10.09 -21.52 29.28
N ALA A 621 10.67 -22.49 29.98
CA ALA A 621 11.14 -23.74 29.39
C ALA A 621 9.99 -24.53 28.75
N ILE A 622 10.22 -25.05 27.56
CA ILE A 622 9.34 -25.98 26.86
C ILE A 622 9.62 -27.38 27.42
N PRO A 623 8.63 -28.08 28.00
CA PRO A 623 8.86 -29.43 28.54
C PRO A 623 9.13 -30.45 27.41
N ASP A 624 10.27 -31.15 27.51
CA ASP A 624 10.73 -32.21 26.59
C ASP A 624 9.71 -33.35 26.46
N ASN A 625 9.46 -33.80 25.22
CA ASN A 625 8.54 -34.88 24.85
C ASN A 625 7.18 -34.83 25.56
N ASN A 626 6.60 -33.65 25.72
CA ASN A 626 5.34 -33.44 26.40
C ASN A 626 4.35 -32.76 25.47
N VAL A 627 3.37 -33.54 25.01
CA VAL A 627 2.30 -33.05 24.15
C VAL A 627 1.59 -31.83 24.73
N ASN A 628 1.44 -31.72 26.06
CA ASN A 628 0.77 -30.57 26.67
C ASN A 628 1.60 -29.28 26.55
N GLY A 629 2.92 -29.39 26.45
CA GLY A 629 3.82 -28.27 26.24
C GLY A 629 3.80 -27.22 27.36
N VAL A 630 4.20 -26.00 27.00
CA VAL A 630 4.06 -24.77 27.79
C VAL A 630 2.93 -23.92 27.20
N THR A 631 2.22 -23.20 28.05
CA THR A 631 1.20 -22.23 27.65
C THR A 631 1.50 -20.85 28.25
N ASP A 632 1.30 -19.81 27.47
CA ASP A 632 1.32 -18.42 27.93
C ASP A 632 0.08 -17.69 27.44
N THR A 633 -0.36 -16.63 28.12
CA THR A 633 -1.62 -15.94 27.81
C THR A 633 -1.45 -14.43 27.82
N ILE A 634 -1.93 -13.81 26.74
CA ILE A 634 -2.08 -12.36 26.61
C ILE A 634 -3.56 -12.02 26.83
N ALA A 635 -3.83 -11.18 27.82
CA ALA A 635 -5.15 -10.59 28.01
C ALA A 635 -5.30 -9.36 27.11
N SER A 636 -6.19 -9.45 26.11
CA SER A 636 -6.52 -8.36 25.20
C SER A 636 -7.70 -7.57 25.73
N ALA A 637 -7.51 -6.26 25.87
CA ALA A 637 -8.59 -5.29 26.12
C ALA A 637 -9.04 -4.59 24.82
N LEU A 638 -8.59 -5.07 23.66
CA LEU A 638 -8.97 -4.52 22.36
C LEU A 638 -10.49 -4.63 22.16
N THR A 639 -11.09 -3.61 21.55
CA THR A 639 -12.50 -3.58 21.16
C THR A 639 -12.60 -3.68 19.65
N GLY A 640 -13.61 -4.41 19.15
CA GLY A 640 -13.80 -4.67 17.72
C GLY A 640 -13.61 -6.14 17.38
N THR A 641 -13.73 -6.47 16.10
CA THR A 641 -13.47 -7.82 15.58
C THR A 641 -12.14 -7.86 14.84
N VAL A 642 -11.47 -9.01 14.84
CA VAL A 642 -10.25 -9.24 14.07
C VAL A 642 -10.55 -9.07 12.57
N ALA A 643 -9.81 -8.18 11.92
CA ALA A 643 -9.82 -8.00 10.46
C ALA A 643 -8.65 -8.74 9.80
N ASP A 644 -7.53 -8.80 10.51
CA ASP A 644 -6.29 -9.52 10.18
C ASP A 644 -5.48 -9.75 11.48
N LEU A 645 -4.68 -10.82 11.53
CA LEU A 645 -3.89 -11.19 12.70
C LEU A 645 -2.57 -11.86 12.33
N ASP A 646 -1.47 -11.21 12.70
CA ASP A 646 -0.13 -11.81 12.66
C ASP A 646 0.30 -12.34 14.03
N LEU A 647 1.03 -13.46 14.03
CA LEU A 647 1.75 -13.97 15.21
C LEU A 647 3.25 -13.95 14.98
N TRP A 648 3.97 -13.12 15.74
CA TRP A 648 5.41 -13.30 15.88
C TRP A 648 5.74 -14.21 17.05
N VAL A 649 6.67 -15.15 16.84
CA VAL A 649 7.11 -16.07 17.90
C VAL A 649 8.63 -16.25 17.89
N GLN A 650 9.21 -16.18 19.08
CA GLN A 650 10.63 -16.43 19.32
C GLN A 650 10.82 -17.61 20.27
N ILE A 651 11.46 -18.66 19.77
CA ILE A 651 11.73 -19.90 20.51
C ILE A 651 13.19 -20.28 20.31
N THR A 652 13.92 -20.50 21.40
CA THR A 652 15.19 -21.24 21.33
C THR A 652 14.88 -22.72 21.42
N HIS A 653 15.31 -23.50 20.44
CA HIS A 653 15.16 -24.96 20.45
C HIS A 653 16.29 -25.62 19.67
N THR A 654 16.73 -26.79 20.13
CA THR A 654 17.83 -27.51 19.47
C THR A 654 17.44 -28.18 18.15
N ARG A 655 16.14 -28.35 17.89
CA ARG A 655 15.60 -28.93 16.66
C ARG A 655 14.13 -28.54 16.41
N VAL A 656 13.84 -27.81 15.35
CA VAL A 656 12.48 -27.27 15.15
C VAL A 656 11.44 -28.30 14.70
N SER A 657 11.85 -29.42 14.09
CA SER A 657 10.93 -30.52 13.69
C SER A 657 10.24 -31.25 14.86
N ASP A 658 10.60 -30.92 16.09
CA ASP A 658 9.94 -31.46 17.28
C ASP A 658 8.84 -30.52 17.79
N LEU A 659 8.78 -29.28 17.30
CA LEU A 659 7.88 -28.26 17.82
C LEU A 659 6.49 -28.30 17.16
N GLN A 660 5.47 -28.11 17.99
CA GLN A 660 4.16 -27.63 17.57
C GLN A 660 3.84 -26.29 18.24
N VAL A 661 3.33 -25.34 17.46
CA VAL A 661 2.88 -24.02 17.93
C VAL A 661 1.41 -23.85 17.61
N GLN A 662 0.61 -23.55 18.63
CA GLN A 662 -0.85 -23.46 18.53
C GLN A 662 -1.35 -22.18 19.21
N LEU A 663 -2.24 -21.45 18.55
CA LEU A 663 -2.90 -20.26 19.08
C LEU A 663 -4.37 -20.55 19.35
N THR A 664 -4.89 -20.11 20.50
CA THR A 664 -6.30 -20.19 20.86
C THR A 664 -6.87 -18.80 21.12
N SER A 665 -7.97 -18.48 20.45
CA SER A 665 -8.70 -17.22 20.58
C SER A 665 -9.61 -17.21 21.82
N PRO A 666 -10.09 -16.02 22.25
CA PRO A 666 -11.08 -15.89 23.32
C PRO A 666 -12.39 -16.64 23.07
N ALA A 667 -12.77 -16.86 21.80
CA ALA A 667 -13.96 -17.61 21.41
C ALA A 667 -13.79 -19.14 21.50
N GLY A 668 -12.56 -19.61 21.76
CA GLY A 668 -12.23 -21.04 21.84
C GLY A 668 -11.81 -21.66 20.51
N THR A 669 -11.73 -20.88 19.42
CA THR A 669 -11.14 -21.32 18.15
C THR A 669 -9.65 -21.56 18.37
N THR A 670 -9.16 -22.71 17.93
CA THR A 670 -7.76 -23.13 18.10
C THR A 670 -7.16 -23.50 16.74
N VAL A 671 -6.02 -22.91 16.40
CA VAL A 671 -5.34 -23.09 15.12
C VAL A 671 -3.92 -23.60 15.37
N LEU A 672 -3.54 -24.69 14.68
CA LEU A 672 -2.18 -25.23 14.68
C LEU A 672 -1.37 -24.51 13.60
N LEU A 673 -0.43 -23.66 14.02
CA LEU A 673 0.27 -22.72 13.14
C LEU A 673 1.61 -23.27 12.65
N VAL A 674 2.30 -24.02 13.51
CA VAL A 674 3.51 -24.77 13.16
C VAL A 674 3.29 -26.22 13.57
N ASP A 675 3.43 -27.15 12.64
CA ASP A 675 3.30 -28.58 12.88
C ASP A 675 4.56 -29.34 12.45
N ARG A 676 5.56 -29.36 13.33
CA ARG A 676 6.76 -30.20 13.18
C ARG A 676 7.42 -30.09 11.78
N PRO A 677 7.97 -28.92 11.42
CA PRO A 677 8.43 -28.60 10.07
C PRO A 677 9.26 -29.70 9.41
N GLY A 678 8.93 -30.01 8.15
CA GLY A 678 9.57 -31.02 7.32
C GLY A 678 9.03 -32.44 7.51
N LEU A 679 7.84 -32.61 8.11
CA LEU A 679 7.20 -33.92 8.34
C LEU A 679 5.82 -34.03 7.66
N PRO A 680 5.43 -35.23 7.13
CA PRO A 680 6.16 -36.49 7.10
C PRO A 680 7.27 -36.49 6.02
N GLY A 681 8.52 -36.49 6.46
CA GLY A 681 9.71 -36.28 5.62
C GLY A 681 10.97 -36.51 6.44
N ALA A 682 12.08 -35.84 6.08
CA ALA A 682 13.32 -35.93 6.84
C ALA A 682 13.27 -35.15 8.18
N GLY A 683 12.28 -34.26 8.34
CA GLY A 683 12.22 -33.30 9.43
C GLY A 683 13.26 -32.19 9.30
N CYS A 684 12.92 -31.00 9.76
CA CYS A 684 13.86 -29.90 9.88
C CYS A 684 14.77 -30.03 11.11
N ASN A 685 16.06 -30.25 10.87
CA ASN A 685 17.09 -30.36 11.92
C ASN A 685 17.65 -29.00 12.35
N GLY A 686 17.19 -27.90 11.75
CA GLY A 686 17.61 -26.55 12.10
C GLY A 686 17.20 -26.14 13.52
N LYS A 687 17.87 -25.11 14.04
CA LYS A 687 17.69 -24.60 15.41
C LYS A 687 16.89 -23.32 15.43
N ASN A 688 16.12 -23.13 16.51
CA ASN A 688 15.43 -21.90 16.86
C ASN A 688 14.35 -21.44 15.86
N VAL A 689 13.45 -20.60 16.36
CA VAL A 689 12.39 -19.93 15.59
C VAL A 689 12.46 -18.44 15.92
N ASP A 690 12.47 -17.59 14.89
CA ASP A 690 12.24 -16.15 14.96
C ASP A 690 11.45 -15.74 13.71
N ALA A 691 10.16 -16.05 13.71
CA ALA A 691 9.30 -15.93 12.55
C ALA A 691 8.03 -15.14 12.88
N VAL A 692 7.56 -14.38 11.90
CA VAL A 692 6.18 -13.91 11.85
C VAL A 692 5.39 -14.93 11.05
N LEU A 693 4.34 -15.46 11.65
CA LEU A 693 3.34 -16.29 10.99
C LEU A 693 2.22 -15.36 10.53
N ASP A 694 1.96 -15.41 9.23
CA ASP A 694 1.08 -14.51 8.47
C ASP A 694 0.58 -15.34 7.28
N ASP A 695 -0.73 -15.51 7.12
CA ASP A 695 -1.29 -16.33 6.04
C ASP A 695 -1.27 -15.67 4.65
N GLU A 696 -0.84 -14.42 4.56
CA GLU A 696 -0.52 -13.74 3.31
C GLU A 696 0.98 -13.67 2.99
N ALA A 697 1.81 -14.27 3.84
CA ALA A 697 3.19 -14.54 3.49
C ALA A 697 3.30 -15.45 2.24
N THR A 698 4.49 -15.54 1.65
CA THR A 698 4.72 -16.33 0.43
C THR A 698 5.41 -17.66 0.70
N GLN A 699 6.11 -17.79 1.82
CA GLN A 699 6.96 -18.93 2.14
C GLN A 699 6.31 -19.83 3.21
N PRO A 700 6.02 -21.11 2.95
CA PRO A 700 5.42 -21.98 3.95
C PRO A 700 6.38 -22.29 5.09
N ALA A 701 5.91 -22.20 6.34
CA ALA A 701 6.68 -22.58 7.53
C ALA A 701 7.12 -24.07 7.47
N GLU A 702 6.27 -24.92 6.88
CA GLU A 702 6.49 -26.37 6.76
C GLU A 702 7.76 -26.72 5.95
N THR A 703 8.13 -25.87 4.98
CA THR A 703 9.25 -26.15 4.07
C THR A 703 10.53 -25.41 4.44
N GLN A 704 10.50 -24.56 5.47
CA GLN A 704 11.70 -23.82 5.90
C GLN A 704 12.60 -24.67 6.80
N CYS A 705 13.91 -24.63 6.51
CA CYS A 705 14.92 -25.27 7.36
C CYS A 705 16.37 -24.83 7.13
N LEU A 706 16.61 -23.92 6.19
CA LEU A 706 17.96 -23.70 5.68
C LEU A 706 18.74 -22.63 6.45
N ASN A 707 18.09 -21.95 7.40
CA ASN A 707 18.59 -20.72 8.02
C ASN A 707 18.89 -20.91 9.51
N LEU A 708 19.55 -19.93 10.13
CA LEU A 708 19.63 -19.82 11.60
C LEU A 708 19.14 -18.42 12.01
N PRO A 709 17.99 -18.28 12.69
CA PRO A 709 17.03 -19.32 13.09
C PRO A 709 16.44 -20.12 11.93
N ALA A 710 16.12 -21.40 12.16
CA ALA A 710 15.66 -22.33 11.13
C ALA A 710 14.33 -21.94 10.49
N LEU A 711 13.46 -21.34 11.29
CA LEU A 711 12.26 -20.66 10.83
C LEU A 711 12.50 -19.17 11.08
N SER A 712 12.64 -18.40 9.99
CA SER A 712 12.85 -16.95 10.02
C SER A 712 12.02 -16.26 8.94
N GLY A 713 11.81 -14.94 9.08
CA GLY A 713 11.06 -14.14 8.11
C GLY A 713 9.54 -14.15 8.32
N TYR A 714 8.79 -13.91 7.24
CA TYR A 714 7.33 -14.02 7.19
C TYR A 714 6.96 -15.36 6.57
N LEU A 715 6.22 -16.18 7.31
CA LEU A 715 5.93 -17.57 6.94
C LEU A 715 4.44 -17.85 6.96
N VAL A 716 3.96 -18.55 5.93
CA VAL A 716 2.58 -19.07 5.89
C VAL A 716 2.48 -20.20 6.91
N PRO A 717 1.58 -20.09 7.91
CA PRO A 717 1.37 -21.15 8.89
C PRO A 717 0.76 -22.42 8.26
N ASN A 718 0.85 -23.56 8.95
CA ASN A 718 0.24 -24.82 8.49
C ASN A 718 -1.28 -24.72 8.32
N ASN A 719 -1.94 -23.89 9.13
CA ASN A 719 -3.36 -23.55 8.99
C ASN A 719 -3.52 -22.03 9.12
N PRO A 720 -4.41 -21.39 8.33
CA PRO A 720 -4.45 -19.94 8.17
C PRO A 720 -4.94 -19.20 9.41
N LEU A 721 -4.36 -18.02 9.68
CA LEU A 721 -4.74 -17.13 10.78
C LEU A 721 -6.07 -16.43 10.52
N SER A 722 -6.50 -16.27 9.26
CA SER A 722 -7.86 -15.83 8.87
C SER A 722 -8.99 -16.68 9.45
N SER A 723 -8.70 -17.86 10.02
CA SER A 723 -9.66 -18.59 10.87
C SER A 723 -10.15 -17.78 12.08
N PHE A 724 -9.43 -16.72 12.46
CA PHE A 724 -9.77 -15.81 13.55
C PHE A 724 -10.57 -14.57 13.10
N ASP A 725 -10.69 -14.33 11.80
CA ASP A 725 -11.35 -13.13 11.28
C ASP A 725 -12.82 -13.08 11.67
N GLY A 726 -13.30 -11.86 11.94
CA GLY A 726 -14.65 -11.59 12.45
C GLY A 726 -14.89 -11.98 13.90
N GLN A 727 -13.96 -12.66 14.58
CA GLN A 727 -14.06 -12.95 16.02
C GLN A 727 -13.73 -11.71 16.85
N ASN A 728 -14.27 -11.63 18.06
CA ASN A 728 -13.98 -10.52 18.97
C ASN A 728 -12.50 -10.56 19.41
N ALA A 729 -11.77 -9.46 19.24
CA ALA A 729 -10.36 -9.38 19.63
C ALA A 729 -10.16 -9.32 21.16
N SER A 730 -11.20 -8.99 21.91
CA SER A 730 -11.20 -8.87 23.38
C SER A 730 -11.20 -10.23 24.07
N GLY A 731 -10.38 -10.36 25.12
CA GLY A 731 -10.31 -11.55 25.97
C GLY A 731 -8.93 -12.21 25.95
N ASN A 732 -8.88 -13.46 26.40
CA ASN A 732 -7.62 -14.18 26.56
C ASN A 732 -7.21 -14.88 25.26
N TRP A 733 -6.06 -14.50 24.74
CA TRP A 733 -5.36 -15.22 23.68
C TRP A 733 -4.28 -16.10 24.30
N THR A 734 -4.31 -17.40 24.01
CA THR A 734 -3.39 -18.38 24.62
C THR A 734 -2.52 -19.01 23.54
N LEU A 735 -1.20 -18.83 23.66
CA LEU A 735 -0.21 -19.54 22.84
C LEU A 735 0.24 -20.81 23.59
N ARG A 736 0.28 -21.93 22.87
CA ARG A 736 0.82 -23.20 23.34
C ARG A 736 1.96 -23.65 22.46
N VAL A 737 3.08 -24.00 23.07
CA VAL A 737 4.25 -24.56 22.39
C VAL A 737 4.59 -25.90 23.02
N SER A 738 4.67 -26.96 22.22
CA SER A 738 4.94 -28.32 22.71
C SER A 738 6.06 -28.98 21.93
N ASP A 739 6.85 -29.78 22.64
CA ASP A 739 7.89 -30.64 22.08
C ASP A 739 7.35 -32.07 21.96
N GLN A 740 7.45 -32.63 20.76
CA GLN A 740 6.91 -33.91 20.33
C GLN A 740 7.97 -35.02 20.24
N ALA A 741 9.23 -34.74 20.59
CA ALA A 741 10.32 -35.71 20.59
C ALA A 741 11.14 -35.64 21.90
N LYS A 742 12.09 -36.57 22.06
CA LYS A 742 12.92 -36.71 23.28
C LYS A 742 14.33 -36.18 23.05
N LYS A 743 14.91 -35.59 24.11
CA LYS A 743 16.34 -35.22 24.33
C LYS A 743 16.66 -33.77 24.02
N GLU A 744 15.84 -33.12 23.22
CA GLU A 744 15.95 -31.70 22.94
C GLU A 744 15.29 -30.88 24.08
N ASN A 745 15.82 -29.70 24.36
CA ASN A 745 15.20 -28.74 25.26
C ASN A 745 15.06 -27.42 24.52
N GLY A 746 14.04 -26.64 24.88
CA GLY A 746 13.92 -25.27 24.42
C GLY A 746 13.19 -24.36 25.40
N THR A 747 13.02 -23.12 24.98
CA THR A 747 12.43 -22.05 25.77
C THR A 747 11.55 -21.22 24.85
N LEU A 748 10.28 -21.05 25.24
CA LEU A 748 9.43 -20.01 24.67
C LEU A 748 9.89 -18.69 25.27
N GLN A 749 10.60 -17.89 24.48
CA GLN A 749 11.17 -16.63 24.94
C GLN A 749 10.11 -15.56 24.91
N ARG A 750 9.53 -15.32 23.73
CA ARG A 750 8.62 -14.21 23.45
C ARG A 750 7.62 -14.57 22.36
N TRP A 751 6.50 -13.86 22.38
CA TRP A 751 5.57 -13.85 21.27
C TRP A 751 4.74 -12.56 21.29
N CYS A 752 4.29 -12.13 20.12
CA CYS A 752 3.43 -10.98 19.98
C CYS A 752 2.30 -11.26 18.99
N LEU A 753 1.14 -10.70 19.26
CA LEU A 753 0.02 -10.59 18.33
C LEU A 753 -0.01 -9.18 17.77
N ALA A 754 -0.12 -9.07 16.45
CA ALA A 754 -0.36 -7.80 15.78
C ALA A 754 -1.73 -7.87 15.10
N PHE A 755 -2.69 -7.11 15.62
CA PHE A 755 -4.06 -7.08 15.09
C PHE A 755 -4.26 -5.91 14.14
N GLN A 756 -4.99 -6.18 13.07
CA GLN A 756 -5.87 -5.19 12.45
C GLN A 756 -7.31 -5.45 12.91
N LEU A 757 -8.06 -4.40 13.23
CA LEU A 757 -9.41 -4.51 13.78
C LEU A 757 -10.41 -3.76 12.89
N ASN A 758 -11.63 -4.29 12.74
CA ASN A 758 -12.77 -3.61 12.12
C ASN A 758 -13.52 -2.69 13.09
#